data_AF-A0A1Q3MXI5-F1
#
_entry.id   AF-A0A1Q3MXI5-F1
#
_cell.length_a   1.000
_cell.length_b   1.000
_cell.length_c   1.000
_cell.angle_alpha   90.00
_cell.angle_beta   90.00
_cell.angle_gamma   90.00
#
_symmetry.space_group_name_H-M   'P 1'
#
loop_
_entity.id
_entity.type
_entity.pdbx_description
1 polymer ?
#
loop_
_entity_poly.entity_id
_entity_poly.type
_entity_poly.pdbx_seq_one_letter_code
_entity_poly.pdbx_strand_id
1 'polypeptide(L)'
;MTLDKHEEYLSLFKISPQKYLIGIYQNGITVYKQQVRALNIFFALVKTKKLKKGDTVGIIGGGIAGITFAAAAMKSNMKVVIAEKESKYLHLQHGCSIRILHPYIYDWPDDNAFLPFTELPVLNWKCNSADDVVKQILDEFEEIEKDFIKEFENELDMTFNSYLNATEISVENSADENKIVLSVKDKEGLHPNHCDIIIYAIGYGRENGISYWENDSVAQLINVAQNKCVIISGTGDGGVSDSLRLMMEGFNYNTIFAILRSHPAKYNNLKKILQEIKDKSKSKIVDDVFLYNEFTKINSNNYEYIKEAMVKKKFDRKIYLHGRFKDIKKVFNINKMSLLNAFLLYIAQEYGLIKYISGKLDIGANDNYLIRGIDLKEYLKNEFNDHIENYQIIKRYGTNRRHVWKGLKLSKSENEQLAKIKKAQEDSQNHGIVEPQFEYSDLIRIKDENQRRRYEFCTKDVSEITKVYLSKLYKALNDVYENKFPFRLSLHRVIDFNAKKCFQQITPYFGYNGKIVKSSQGRVFDFGRGNVGFSIKSGLPTLVTRENESEFEEILNYFNLTEEIDNNHAKSFLTLPILAPIPETKGEKLCTNLILFIEAYYADFFTYDPSVIDYIYSFTNSFVYHIDAEVENNRIHMSETNINYLEIDRELSDLFKENTCWKTDFLPKKLKPLIFDNFYSFNTIYTDRNTLLFK
;
A
#
# COMPACT_ATOMS: atom_id res chain seq x y z
N MET A 1 -14.98 -21.57 -8.59
CA MET A 1 -15.88 -21.47 -7.41
C MET A 1 -17.31 -21.74 -7.89
N THR A 2 -18.17 -22.45 -7.14
CA THR A 2 -19.56 -22.75 -7.60
C THR A 2 -20.49 -21.55 -7.37
N LEU A 3 -21.53 -21.40 -8.19
CA LEU A 3 -22.58 -20.36 -8.04
C LEU A 3 -23.15 -20.31 -6.62
N ASP A 4 -23.29 -21.47 -5.98
CA ASP A 4 -23.79 -21.61 -4.61
C ASP A 4 -22.97 -20.82 -3.58
N LYS A 5 -21.64 -20.73 -3.75
CA LYS A 5 -20.78 -20.00 -2.81
C LYS A 5 -20.95 -18.47 -2.92
N HIS A 6 -21.25 -17.95 -4.10
CA HIS A 6 -21.53 -16.52 -4.27
C HIS A 6 -22.86 -16.13 -3.64
N GLU A 7 -23.89 -16.96 -3.80
CA GLU A 7 -25.18 -16.77 -3.12
C GLU A 7 -25.06 -16.85 -1.60
N GLU A 8 -24.32 -17.85 -1.09
CA GLU A 8 -24.02 -17.99 0.33
C GLU A 8 -23.31 -16.74 0.87
N TYR A 9 -22.29 -16.25 0.17
CA TYR A 9 -21.59 -15.02 0.56
C TYR A 9 -22.53 -13.80 0.56
N LEU A 10 -23.34 -13.61 -0.48
CA LEU A 10 -24.30 -12.51 -0.55
C LEU A 10 -25.35 -12.55 0.57
N SER A 11 -25.75 -13.74 1.00
CA SER A 11 -26.72 -13.90 2.10
C SER A 11 -26.24 -13.24 3.40
N LEU A 12 -24.93 -13.13 3.60
CA LEU A 12 -24.31 -12.46 4.75
C LEU A 12 -24.49 -10.94 4.71
N PHE A 13 -24.87 -10.35 3.59
CA PHE A 13 -24.99 -8.90 3.42
C PHE A 13 -26.38 -8.46 2.97
N LYS A 14 -27.25 -9.41 2.61
CA LYS A 14 -28.57 -9.17 2.04
C LYS A 14 -29.60 -8.74 3.10
N ILE A 15 -30.03 -7.49 3.06
CA ILE A 15 -31.14 -6.95 3.88
C ILE A 15 -32.49 -7.33 3.26
N SER A 16 -32.60 -7.22 1.92
CA SER A 16 -33.77 -7.61 1.14
C SER A 16 -33.32 -7.95 -0.29
N PRO A 17 -34.19 -8.44 -1.20
CA PRO A 17 -33.80 -8.87 -2.56
C PRO A 17 -32.82 -7.94 -3.30
N GLN A 18 -33.04 -6.63 -3.21
CA GLN A 18 -32.28 -5.59 -3.92
C GLN A 18 -31.51 -4.66 -2.97
N LYS A 19 -31.40 -4.98 -1.68
CA LYS A 19 -30.74 -4.13 -0.68
C LYS A 19 -29.64 -4.89 0.05
N TYR A 20 -28.41 -4.38 0.00
CA TYR A 20 -27.23 -5.02 0.57
C TYR A 20 -26.46 -4.07 1.49
N LEU A 21 -25.86 -4.60 2.56
CA LEU A 21 -25.15 -3.84 3.59
C LEU A 21 -23.65 -4.17 3.63
N ILE A 22 -22.80 -3.15 3.52
CA ILE A 22 -21.34 -3.30 3.61
C ILE A 22 -20.82 -2.59 4.87
N GLY A 23 -20.03 -3.31 5.69
CA GLY A 23 -19.14 -2.67 6.67
C GLY A 23 -19.75 -2.25 8.02
N ILE A 24 -20.68 -3.01 8.61
CA ILE A 24 -21.19 -2.74 9.98
C ILE A 24 -20.75 -3.78 11.01
N TYR A 25 -21.04 -5.07 10.82
CA TYR A 25 -20.78 -6.09 11.86
C TYR A 25 -19.51 -6.90 11.62
N GLN A 26 -18.77 -6.59 10.54
CA GLN A 26 -17.56 -7.32 10.21
C GLN A 26 -16.36 -6.91 11.08
N ASN A 27 -15.54 -7.89 11.43
CA ASN A 27 -14.19 -7.68 11.98
C ASN A 27 -13.20 -7.28 10.86
N GLY A 28 -12.05 -6.71 11.26
CA GLY A 28 -11.06 -6.23 10.30
C GLY A 28 -11.56 -4.98 9.57
N ILE A 29 -11.55 -3.85 10.27
CA ILE A 29 -12.04 -2.55 9.78
C ILE A 29 -11.01 -1.78 8.94
N THR A 30 -9.93 -2.44 8.49
CA THR A 30 -8.89 -1.78 7.71
C THR A 30 -9.43 -1.27 6.38
N VAL A 31 -8.78 -0.25 5.81
CA VAL A 31 -9.13 0.30 4.49
C VAL A 31 -9.12 -0.82 3.44
N TYR A 32 -8.04 -1.60 3.38
CA TYR A 32 -7.93 -2.72 2.44
C TYR A 32 -9.08 -3.73 2.56
N LYS A 33 -9.41 -4.19 3.78
CA LYS A 33 -10.51 -5.15 3.98
C LYS A 33 -11.88 -4.58 3.63
N GLN A 34 -12.09 -3.28 3.77
CA GLN A 34 -13.32 -2.63 3.32
C GLN A 34 -13.43 -2.64 1.79
N GLN A 35 -12.34 -2.39 1.07
CA GLN A 35 -12.31 -2.45 -0.40
C GLN A 35 -12.51 -3.88 -0.92
N VAL A 36 -11.76 -4.85 -0.39
CA VAL A 36 -11.88 -6.27 -0.74
C VAL A 36 -13.33 -6.74 -0.58
N ARG A 37 -13.97 -6.39 0.54
CA ARG A 37 -15.38 -6.74 0.78
C ARG A 37 -16.33 -6.09 -0.23
N ALA A 38 -16.13 -4.82 -0.54
CA ALA A 38 -16.94 -4.13 -1.53
C ALA A 38 -16.84 -4.81 -2.90
N LEU A 39 -15.62 -5.17 -3.32
CA LEU A 39 -15.36 -5.87 -4.56
C LEU A 39 -15.93 -7.29 -4.57
N ASN A 40 -15.79 -8.04 -3.48
CA ASN A 40 -16.34 -9.41 -3.38
C ASN A 40 -17.86 -9.42 -3.45
N ILE A 41 -18.54 -8.43 -2.84
CA ILE A 41 -19.99 -8.29 -2.93
C ILE A 41 -20.39 -7.90 -4.35
N PHE A 42 -19.73 -6.90 -4.95
CA PHE A 42 -19.97 -6.51 -6.34
C PHE A 42 -19.83 -7.71 -7.29
N PHE A 43 -18.73 -8.44 -7.17
CA PHE A 43 -18.44 -9.62 -7.97
C PHE A 43 -19.50 -10.70 -7.81
N ALA A 44 -19.87 -11.01 -6.57
CA ALA A 44 -20.89 -12.02 -6.30
C ALA A 44 -22.25 -11.62 -6.91
N LEU A 45 -22.62 -10.33 -6.89
CA LEU A 45 -23.85 -9.84 -7.55
C LEU A 45 -23.81 -10.03 -9.07
N VAL A 46 -22.68 -9.75 -9.70
CA VAL A 46 -22.49 -9.94 -11.15
C VAL A 46 -22.52 -11.43 -11.52
N LYS A 47 -21.78 -12.28 -10.80
CA LYS A 47 -21.74 -13.73 -11.06
C LYS A 47 -23.10 -14.41 -10.86
N THR A 48 -23.88 -13.93 -9.90
CA THR A 48 -25.25 -14.41 -9.66
C THR A 48 -26.29 -13.75 -10.56
N LYS A 49 -25.88 -12.90 -11.51
CA LYS A 49 -26.72 -12.16 -12.46
C LYS A 49 -27.78 -11.27 -11.79
N LYS A 50 -27.56 -10.89 -10.54
CA LYS A 50 -28.37 -9.90 -9.82
C LYS A 50 -28.02 -8.47 -10.20
N LEU A 51 -26.88 -8.30 -10.86
CA LEU A 51 -26.43 -7.04 -11.41
C LEU A 51 -25.81 -7.29 -12.79
N LYS A 52 -26.20 -6.49 -13.78
CA LYS A 52 -25.76 -6.60 -15.18
C LYS A 52 -25.41 -5.22 -15.75
N LYS A 53 -24.75 -5.21 -16.91
CA LYS A 53 -24.44 -3.98 -17.66
C LYS A 53 -25.71 -3.14 -17.86
N GLY A 54 -25.61 -1.84 -17.65
CA GLY A 54 -26.70 -0.87 -17.79
C GLY A 54 -27.64 -0.76 -16.59
N ASP A 55 -27.54 -1.65 -15.59
CA ASP A 55 -28.29 -1.50 -14.34
C ASP A 55 -27.85 -0.24 -13.57
N THR A 56 -28.74 0.27 -12.73
CA THR A 56 -28.51 1.44 -11.88
C THR A 56 -28.24 1.02 -10.44
N VAL A 57 -27.06 1.36 -9.94
CA VAL A 57 -26.62 1.09 -8.56
C VAL A 57 -26.76 2.36 -7.72
N GLY A 58 -27.62 2.31 -6.71
CA GLY A 58 -27.69 3.34 -5.66
C GLY A 58 -26.77 3.01 -4.49
N ILE A 59 -25.91 3.93 -4.09
CA ILE A 59 -24.90 3.75 -3.04
C ILE A 59 -25.10 4.82 -1.97
N ILE A 60 -25.27 4.40 -0.73
CA ILE A 60 -25.46 5.29 0.42
C ILE A 60 -24.19 5.25 1.28
N GLY A 61 -23.42 6.33 1.23
CA GLY A 61 -22.14 6.51 1.92
C GLY A 61 -20.96 6.59 0.95
N GLY A 62 -20.24 7.71 0.99
CA GLY A 62 -19.01 8.01 0.24
C GLY A 62 -17.73 7.64 1.00
N GLY A 63 -17.81 6.61 1.85
CA GLY A 63 -16.66 6.00 2.51
C GLY A 63 -15.91 5.02 1.60
N ILE A 64 -14.83 4.41 2.12
CA ILE A 64 -13.94 3.49 1.36
C ILE A 64 -14.72 2.41 0.60
N ALA A 65 -15.64 1.72 1.28
CA ALA A 65 -16.44 0.67 0.65
C ALA A 65 -17.35 1.20 -0.46
N GLY A 66 -17.97 2.37 -0.26
CA GLY A 66 -18.93 2.95 -1.20
C GLY A 66 -18.28 3.39 -2.49
N ILE A 67 -17.18 4.15 -2.40
CA ILE A 67 -16.44 4.58 -3.59
C ILE A 67 -15.81 3.39 -4.33
N THR A 68 -15.39 2.35 -3.61
CA THR A 68 -14.84 1.13 -4.25
C THR A 68 -15.91 0.39 -5.03
N PHE A 69 -17.11 0.26 -4.46
CA PHE A 69 -18.25 -0.35 -5.16
C PHE A 69 -18.64 0.50 -6.39
N ALA A 70 -18.68 1.83 -6.25
CA ALA A 70 -18.95 2.76 -7.33
C ALA A 70 -17.93 2.62 -8.48
N ALA A 71 -16.63 2.59 -8.15
CA ALA A 71 -15.56 2.40 -9.13
C ALA A 71 -15.71 1.07 -9.89
N ALA A 72 -15.99 -0.02 -9.19
CA ALA A 72 -16.20 -1.33 -9.80
C ALA A 72 -17.44 -1.36 -10.72
N ALA A 73 -18.54 -0.72 -10.29
CA ALA A 73 -19.77 -0.58 -11.08
C ALA A 73 -19.53 0.25 -12.36
N MET A 74 -18.86 1.41 -12.26
CA MET A 74 -18.51 2.24 -13.42
C MET A 74 -17.59 1.48 -14.40
N LYS A 75 -16.56 0.78 -13.91
CA LYS A 75 -15.70 -0.09 -14.74
C LYS A 75 -16.44 -1.29 -15.35
N SER A 76 -17.66 -1.55 -14.93
CA SER A 76 -18.53 -2.61 -15.46
C SER A 76 -19.70 -2.05 -16.27
N ASN A 77 -19.65 -0.77 -16.66
CA ASN A 77 -20.65 -0.10 -17.48
C ASN A 77 -22.06 -0.14 -16.85
N MET A 78 -22.14 0.20 -15.57
CA MET A 78 -23.39 0.40 -14.83
C MET A 78 -23.57 1.88 -14.51
N LYS A 79 -24.82 2.30 -14.36
CA LYS A 79 -25.16 3.64 -13.90
C LYS A 79 -24.97 3.70 -12.40
N VAL A 80 -24.42 4.79 -11.88
CA VAL A 80 -24.08 4.89 -10.47
C VAL A 80 -24.68 6.15 -9.89
N VAL A 81 -25.34 5.99 -8.75
CA VAL A 81 -25.82 7.08 -7.91
C VAL A 81 -25.16 6.94 -6.54
N ILE A 82 -24.40 7.96 -6.11
CA ILE A 82 -23.77 7.97 -4.79
C ILE A 82 -24.30 9.13 -3.95
N ALA A 83 -24.73 8.84 -2.72
CA ALA A 83 -25.21 9.82 -1.76
C ALA A 83 -24.30 9.84 -0.53
N GLU A 84 -23.71 11.00 -0.22
CA GLU A 84 -22.85 11.24 0.94
C GLU A 84 -23.34 12.48 1.69
N LYS A 85 -23.47 12.35 3.00
CA LYS A 85 -23.95 13.42 3.87
C LYS A 85 -22.92 14.52 4.09
N GLU A 86 -21.63 14.20 3.95
CA GLU A 86 -20.54 15.15 4.08
C GLU A 86 -20.18 15.81 2.73
N SER A 87 -19.40 16.88 2.79
CA SER A 87 -18.99 17.66 1.61
C SER A 87 -17.93 16.99 0.72
N LYS A 88 -17.36 15.86 1.17
CA LYS A 88 -16.29 15.13 0.49
C LYS A 88 -16.40 13.64 0.76
N TYR A 89 -15.98 12.84 -0.21
CA TYR A 89 -15.69 11.42 0.02
C TYR A 89 -14.55 11.24 1.02
N LEU A 90 -14.54 10.09 1.71
CA LEU A 90 -13.47 9.71 2.64
C LEU A 90 -13.13 10.77 3.71
N HIS A 91 -14.10 11.60 4.07
CA HIS A 91 -13.91 12.78 4.93
C HIS A 91 -13.24 12.48 6.28
N LEU A 92 -13.45 11.28 6.84
CA LEU A 92 -12.85 10.89 8.12
C LEU A 92 -11.33 10.76 8.01
N GLN A 93 -10.83 10.13 6.95
CA GLN A 93 -9.40 9.86 6.77
C GLN A 93 -8.65 11.07 6.18
N HIS A 94 -9.37 11.93 5.46
CA HIS A 94 -8.80 13.14 4.85
C HIS A 94 -8.17 14.05 5.93
N GLY A 95 -6.96 14.54 5.65
CA GLY A 95 -6.17 15.39 6.55
C GLY A 95 -5.45 14.64 7.68
N CYS A 96 -5.64 13.32 7.82
CA CYS A 96 -4.98 12.52 8.84
C CYS A 96 -3.55 12.12 8.43
N SER A 97 -2.55 12.87 8.87
CA SER A 97 -1.13 12.66 8.51
C SER A 97 -0.38 11.73 9.48
N ILE A 98 -0.90 11.54 10.69
CA ILE A 98 -0.21 10.80 11.75
C ILE A 98 -0.53 9.30 11.79
N ARG A 99 -1.53 8.83 11.02
CA ARG A 99 -1.91 7.42 10.95
C ARG A 99 -1.36 6.83 9.67
N ILE A 100 -0.48 5.84 9.79
CA ILE A 100 0.03 5.10 8.65
C ILE A 100 -0.91 3.93 8.36
N LEU A 101 -1.38 3.84 7.13
CA LEU A 101 -2.16 2.72 6.63
C LEU A 101 -1.24 1.77 5.88
N HIS A 102 -1.33 0.49 6.20
CA HIS A 102 -0.62 -0.57 5.50
C HIS A 102 -1.63 -1.64 5.06
N PRO A 103 -1.63 -2.07 3.78
CA PRO A 103 -2.68 -2.95 3.26
C PRO A 103 -2.69 -4.33 3.93
N TYR A 104 -1.52 -4.95 4.06
CA TYR A 104 -1.38 -6.34 4.50
C TYR A 104 -0.81 -6.53 5.91
N ILE A 105 -0.87 -5.50 6.77
CA ILE A 105 -0.27 -5.61 8.11
C ILE A 105 -0.89 -6.76 8.96
N TYR A 106 -2.18 -7.02 8.77
CA TYR A 106 -2.86 -8.12 9.47
C TYR A 106 -2.44 -9.50 8.97
N ASP A 107 -1.75 -9.57 7.83
CA ASP A 107 -1.30 -10.82 7.24
C ASP A 107 0.06 -11.25 7.81
N TRP A 108 0.75 -10.38 8.54
CA TRP A 108 1.96 -10.73 9.27
C TRP A 108 1.70 -11.95 10.19
N PRO A 109 2.58 -12.97 10.16
CA PRO A 109 3.97 -12.96 9.69
C PRO A 109 4.20 -13.46 8.26
N ASP A 110 3.16 -13.52 7.42
CA ASP A 110 3.27 -13.84 5.99
C ASP A 110 4.20 -12.85 5.26
N ASP A 111 4.91 -13.30 4.23
CA ASP A 111 5.77 -12.44 3.41
C ASP A 111 4.98 -11.36 2.66
N ASN A 112 3.72 -11.66 2.31
CA ASN A 112 2.82 -10.68 1.71
C ASN A 112 2.55 -9.49 2.64
N ALA A 113 2.77 -9.63 3.94
CA ALA A 113 2.61 -8.54 4.90
C ALA A 113 3.55 -7.35 4.65
N PHE A 114 4.61 -7.56 3.88
CA PHE A 114 5.57 -6.52 3.50
C PHE A 114 5.24 -5.82 2.18
N LEU A 115 4.25 -6.31 1.44
CA LEU A 115 3.83 -5.67 0.20
C LEU A 115 3.26 -4.28 0.53
N PRO A 116 3.87 -3.21 0.01
CA PRO A 116 3.52 -1.86 0.42
C PRO A 116 2.37 -1.30 -0.41
N PHE A 117 1.79 -2.01 -1.35
CA PHE A 117 0.70 -1.54 -2.20
C PHE A 117 -0.42 -2.56 -2.20
N THR A 118 -1.64 -2.10 -2.46
CA THR A 118 -2.75 -3.00 -2.74
C THR A 118 -2.66 -3.54 -4.16
N GLU A 119 -3.06 -4.79 -4.35
CA GLU A 119 -3.29 -5.40 -5.66
C GLU A 119 -4.78 -5.55 -5.92
N LEU A 120 -5.50 -4.44 -5.83
CA LEU A 120 -6.92 -4.37 -6.12
C LEU A 120 -7.13 -4.07 -7.61
N PRO A 121 -8.31 -4.40 -8.17
CA PRO A 121 -8.59 -4.13 -9.56
C PRO A 121 -8.93 -2.68 -9.86
N VAL A 122 -9.35 -1.94 -8.83
CA VAL A 122 -9.62 -0.51 -8.83
C VAL A 122 -9.20 0.06 -7.49
N LEU A 123 -8.88 1.35 -7.49
CA LEU A 123 -8.54 2.15 -6.31
C LEU A 123 -7.35 1.58 -5.55
N ASN A 124 -6.28 1.31 -6.28
CA ASN A 124 -5.01 0.89 -5.74
C ASN A 124 -4.33 2.02 -4.97
N TRP A 125 -3.69 1.67 -3.87
CA TRP A 125 -2.93 2.61 -3.09
C TRP A 125 -1.74 1.95 -2.42
N LYS A 126 -0.77 2.78 -2.10
CA LYS A 126 0.45 2.42 -1.40
C LYS A 126 0.40 2.87 0.06
N CYS A 127 0.94 2.02 0.93
CA CYS A 127 1.25 2.26 2.33
C CYS A 127 1.85 3.65 2.52
N ASN A 128 1.09 4.49 3.21
CA ASN A 128 1.45 5.87 3.50
C ASN A 128 0.56 6.41 4.64
N SER A 129 0.65 7.71 4.92
CA SER A 129 -0.31 8.40 5.79
C SER A 129 -1.76 8.21 5.28
N ALA A 130 -2.73 8.23 6.19
CA ALA A 130 -4.14 8.06 5.84
C ALA A 130 -4.60 9.14 4.85
N ASP A 131 -4.12 10.39 5.00
CA ASP A 131 -4.38 11.47 4.04
C ASP A 131 -3.82 11.17 2.64
N ASP A 132 -2.57 10.69 2.55
CA ASP A 132 -1.97 10.36 1.25
C ASP A 132 -2.59 9.14 0.60
N VAL A 133 -3.06 8.18 1.39
CA VAL A 133 -3.82 7.03 0.88
C VAL A 133 -5.19 7.47 0.35
N VAL A 134 -5.88 8.38 1.04
CA VAL A 134 -7.13 8.97 0.55
C VAL A 134 -6.91 9.67 -0.78
N LYS A 135 -5.86 10.48 -0.91
CA LYS A 135 -5.52 11.15 -2.17
C LYS A 135 -5.30 10.16 -3.30
N GLN A 136 -4.47 9.13 -3.10
CA GLN A 136 -4.25 8.09 -4.10
C GLN A 136 -5.56 7.42 -4.55
N ILE A 137 -6.43 7.07 -3.60
CA ILE A 137 -7.72 6.44 -3.88
C ILE A 137 -8.65 7.39 -4.66
N LEU A 138 -8.72 8.67 -4.27
CA LEU A 138 -9.58 9.64 -4.92
C LEU A 138 -9.05 10.05 -6.30
N ASP A 139 -7.74 10.17 -6.48
CA ASP A 139 -7.11 10.44 -7.77
C ASP A 139 -7.49 9.35 -8.78
N GLU A 140 -7.35 8.07 -8.41
CA GLU A 140 -7.79 6.97 -9.29
C GLU A 140 -9.31 6.97 -9.49
N PHE A 141 -10.10 7.24 -8.44
CA PHE A 141 -11.56 7.31 -8.57
C PHE A 141 -11.99 8.39 -9.58
N GLU A 142 -11.40 9.59 -9.53
CA GLU A 142 -11.66 10.68 -10.47
C GLU A 142 -11.23 10.33 -11.90
N GLU A 143 -10.13 9.59 -12.09
CA GLU A 143 -9.74 9.09 -13.41
C GLU A 143 -10.79 8.11 -13.95
N ILE A 144 -11.28 7.19 -13.13
CA ILE A 144 -12.33 6.24 -13.50
C ILE A 144 -13.62 6.97 -13.89
N GLU A 145 -14.01 7.99 -13.12
CA GLU A 145 -15.17 8.83 -13.37
C GLU A 145 -15.03 9.58 -14.70
N LYS A 146 -13.92 10.29 -14.92
CA LYS A 146 -13.66 11.04 -16.17
C LYS A 146 -13.67 10.11 -17.38
N ASP A 147 -13.04 8.95 -17.26
CA ASP A 147 -13.05 7.93 -18.30
C ASP A 147 -14.48 7.46 -18.60
N PHE A 148 -15.29 7.21 -17.56
CA PHE A 148 -16.67 6.76 -17.70
C PHE A 148 -17.52 7.83 -18.41
N ILE A 149 -17.47 9.08 -17.95
CA ILE A 149 -18.22 10.20 -18.55
C ILE A 149 -17.82 10.39 -20.01
N LYS A 150 -16.53 10.37 -20.33
CA LYS A 150 -16.03 10.54 -21.70
C LYS A 150 -16.47 9.43 -22.65
N GLU A 151 -16.46 8.18 -22.19
CA GLU A 151 -16.88 7.03 -23.03
C GLU A 151 -18.38 7.11 -23.34
N PHE A 152 -19.18 7.58 -22.38
CA PHE A 152 -20.63 7.59 -22.45
C PHE A 152 -21.24 8.97 -22.70
N GLU A 153 -20.45 9.97 -23.12
CA GLU A 153 -20.88 11.34 -23.35
C GLU A 153 -22.05 11.43 -24.37
N ASN A 154 -22.11 10.48 -25.31
CA ASN A 154 -23.17 10.39 -26.33
C ASN A 154 -24.27 9.38 -25.98
N GLU A 155 -24.15 8.65 -24.88
CA GLU A 155 -25.15 7.68 -24.42
C GLU A 155 -26.01 8.33 -23.33
N LEU A 156 -27.14 8.92 -23.72
CA LEU A 156 -28.07 9.63 -22.81
C LEU A 156 -28.48 8.83 -21.56
N ASP A 157 -28.40 7.50 -21.64
CA ASP A 157 -28.83 6.61 -20.58
C ASP A 157 -27.73 6.25 -19.58
N MET A 158 -26.45 6.51 -19.83
CA MET A 158 -25.34 6.07 -18.97
C MET A 158 -24.86 7.22 -18.08
N THR A 159 -25.15 7.15 -16.78
CA THR A 159 -24.95 8.29 -15.86
C THR A 159 -24.16 7.95 -14.60
N PHE A 160 -23.39 8.93 -14.13
CA PHE A 160 -22.80 8.97 -12.80
C PHE A 160 -23.34 10.21 -12.08
N ASN A 161 -24.13 10.00 -11.02
CA ASN A 161 -24.70 11.09 -10.21
C ASN A 161 -24.10 11.04 -8.80
N SER A 162 -23.50 12.14 -8.37
CA SER A 162 -22.97 12.30 -7.02
C SER A 162 -23.71 13.40 -6.26
N TYR A 163 -24.24 13.02 -5.10
CA TYR A 163 -24.94 13.92 -4.19
C TYR A 163 -24.15 14.04 -2.89
N LEU A 164 -23.33 15.07 -2.78
CA LEU A 164 -22.59 15.43 -1.56
C LEU A 164 -23.42 16.42 -0.71
N ASN A 165 -23.16 16.48 0.59
CA ASN A 165 -23.97 17.26 1.55
C ASN A 165 -25.45 16.85 1.58
N ALA A 166 -25.74 15.56 1.38
CA ALA A 166 -27.09 15.04 1.50
C ALA A 166 -27.64 15.28 2.92
N THR A 167 -28.73 16.04 3.01
CA THR A 167 -29.42 16.39 4.26
C THR A 167 -30.45 15.34 4.68
N GLU A 168 -31.06 14.67 3.70
CA GLU A 168 -31.98 13.55 3.91
C GLU A 168 -31.78 12.51 2.80
N ILE A 169 -31.80 11.24 3.19
CA ILE A 169 -31.74 10.10 2.27
C ILE A 169 -32.88 9.16 2.66
N SER A 170 -33.75 8.84 1.71
CA SER A 170 -34.79 7.81 1.86
C SER A 170 -34.70 6.75 0.77
N VAL A 171 -35.11 5.53 1.12
CA VAL A 171 -35.11 4.39 0.22
C VAL A 171 -36.48 3.73 0.27
N GLU A 172 -37.21 3.82 -0.83
CA GLU A 172 -38.59 3.38 -0.94
C GLU A 172 -38.74 2.39 -2.09
N ASN A 173 -39.67 1.44 -1.96
CA ASN A 173 -39.98 0.55 -3.08
C ASN A 173 -40.69 1.36 -4.17
N SER A 174 -40.32 1.13 -5.43
CA SER A 174 -41.03 1.77 -6.55
C SER A 174 -42.37 1.08 -6.80
N ALA A 175 -43.23 1.72 -7.60
CA ALA A 175 -44.41 1.08 -8.16
C ALA A 175 -44.04 -0.06 -9.13
N ASP A 176 -42.86 0.03 -9.76
CA ASP A 176 -42.21 -1.11 -10.42
C ASP A 176 -41.55 -1.99 -9.37
N GLU A 177 -42.06 -3.21 -9.18
CA GLU A 177 -41.53 -4.17 -8.20
C GLU A 177 -40.05 -4.53 -8.43
N ASN A 178 -39.51 -4.23 -9.63
CA ASN A 178 -38.11 -4.45 -9.96
C ASN A 178 -37.22 -3.23 -9.71
N LYS A 179 -37.74 -2.12 -9.18
CA LYS A 179 -36.96 -0.90 -8.92
C LYS A 179 -37.15 -0.41 -7.48
N ILE A 180 -36.11 0.25 -7.00
CA ILE A 180 -36.11 0.98 -5.73
C ILE A 180 -35.88 2.46 -6.02
N VAL A 181 -36.60 3.34 -5.34
CA VAL A 181 -36.35 4.79 -5.42
C VAL A 181 -35.40 5.20 -4.29
N LEU A 182 -34.22 5.67 -4.67
CA LEU A 182 -33.28 6.38 -3.80
C LEU A 182 -33.54 7.88 -3.93
N SER A 183 -34.16 8.46 -2.91
CA SER A 183 -34.44 9.89 -2.86
C SER A 183 -33.37 10.60 -2.03
N VAL A 184 -32.67 11.54 -2.64
CA VAL A 184 -31.61 12.31 -1.98
C VAL A 184 -32.02 13.77 -1.93
N LYS A 185 -32.04 14.37 -0.75
CA LYS A 185 -32.28 15.79 -0.56
C LYS A 185 -31.00 16.52 -0.22
N ASP A 186 -30.61 17.48 -1.03
CA ASP A 186 -29.47 18.36 -0.78
C ASP A 186 -29.90 19.83 -0.82
N LYS A 187 -28.94 20.74 -1.00
CA LYS A 187 -29.20 22.19 -1.10
C LYS A 187 -29.96 22.58 -2.39
N GLU A 188 -29.91 21.75 -3.43
CA GLU A 188 -30.46 22.02 -4.76
C GLU A 188 -31.87 21.48 -4.91
N GLY A 189 -32.23 20.46 -4.13
CA GLY A 189 -33.60 19.98 -4.05
C GLY A 189 -33.70 18.52 -3.63
N LEU A 190 -34.84 17.92 -3.99
CA LEU A 190 -35.08 16.49 -3.84
C LEU A 190 -34.83 15.80 -5.19
N HIS A 191 -33.96 14.81 -5.18
CA HIS A 191 -33.53 14.07 -6.37
C HIS A 191 -33.93 12.60 -6.26
N PRO A 192 -35.05 12.18 -6.90
CA PRO A 192 -35.45 10.78 -6.93
C PRO A 192 -34.64 10.01 -7.99
N ASN A 193 -34.06 8.88 -7.61
CA ASN A 193 -33.26 8.03 -8.50
C ASN A 193 -33.78 6.59 -8.48
N HIS A 194 -34.19 6.07 -9.65
CA HIS A 194 -34.65 4.68 -9.78
C HIS A 194 -33.46 3.74 -9.94
N CYS A 195 -33.26 2.87 -8.94
CA CYS A 195 -32.15 1.94 -8.85
C CYS A 195 -32.62 0.49 -8.97
N ASP A 196 -31.80 -0.36 -9.59
CA ASP A 196 -31.98 -1.81 -9.61
C ASP A 196 -31.53 -2.44 -8.28
N ILE A 197 -30.53 -1.84 -7.65
CA ILE A 197 -29.97 -2.30 -6.37
C ILE A 197 -29.55 -1.11 -5.50
N ILE A 198 -29.65 -1.28 -4.19
CA ILE A 198 -29.15 -0.34 -3.19
C ILE A 198 -28.05 -0.99 -2.35
N ILE A 199 -26.93 -0.29 -2.23
CA ILE A 199 -25.78 -0.64 -1.42
C ILE A 199 -25.66 0.36 -0.26
N TYR A 200 -25.88 -0.12 0.95
CA TYR A 200 -25.62 0.66 2.17
C TYR A 200 -24.14 0.52 2.54
N ALA A 201 -23.36 1.55 2.26
CA ALA A 201 -21.92 1.66 2.53
C ALA A 201 -21.64 2.71 3.63
N ILE A 202 -22.49 2.76 4.66
CA ILE A 202 -22.50 3.80 5.71
C ILE A 202 -21.33 3.74 6.70
N GLY A 203 -20.48 2.72 6.59
CA GLY A 203 -19.29 2.54 7.41
C GLY A 203 -19.58 2.39 8.90
N TYR A 204 -18.56 2.70 9.71
CA TYR A 204 -18.59 2.44 11.14
C TYR A 204 -19.00 3.67 11.99
N GLY A 205 -19.13 4.85 11.39
CA GLY A 205 -19.41 6.11 12.08
C GLY A 205 -18.17 6.75 12.75
N ARG A 206 -18.38 7.86 13.47
CA ARG A 206 -17.34 8.57 14.23
C ARG A 206 -17.29 8.07 15.67
N GLU A 207 -16.10 8.05 16.27
CA GLU A 207 -15.93 7.76 17.69
C GLU A 207 -16.41 8.94 18.55
N ASN A 208 -16.74 8.66 19.82
CA ASN A 208 -17.07 9.72 20.76
C ASN A 208 -15.79 10.41 21.25
N GLY A 209 -15.68 11.73 21.06
CA GLY A 209 -14.49 12.52 21.41
C GLY A 209 -13.56 12.74 20.22
N ILE A 210 -12.25 12.84 20.49
CA ILE A 210 -11.22 12.97 19.44
C ILE A 210 -11.16 11.66 18.65
N SER A 211 -11.57 11.72 17.38
CA SER A 211 -11.61 10.56 16.48
C SER A 211 -10.22 9.94 16.31
N TYR A 212 -10.15 8.62 16.15
CA TYR A 212 -8.94 7.92 15.70
C TYR A 212 -8.29 8.58 14.47
N TRP A 213 -9.09 9.16 13.58
CA TRP A 213 -8.64 9.79 12.34
C TRP A 213 -8.25 11.27 12.49
N GLU A 214 -8.40 11.88 13.66
CA GLU A 214 -7.96 13.25 13.86
C GLU A 214 -6.47 13.29 14.19
N ASN A 215 -5.77 14.29 13.63
CA ASN A 215 -4.40 14.57 14.03
C ASN A 215 -4.37 15.02 15.49
N ASP A 216 -3.39 14.52 16.23
CA ASP A 216 -3.11 14.91 17.59
C ASP A 216 -1.62 15.27 17.73
N SER A 217 -1.30 16.03 18.76
CA SER A 217 0.06 16.48 19.05
C SER A 217 0.77 15.59 20.07
N VAL A 218 0.16 14.46 20.48
CA VAL A 218 0.62 13.69 21.64
C VAL A 218 1.97 13.05 21.36
N ALA A 219 2.25 12.62 20.13
CA ALA A 219 3.55 12.04 19.76
C ALA A 219 4.64 13.08 19.44
N GLN A 220 4.40 14.39 19.61
CA GLN A 220 5.40 15.44 19.34
C GLN A 220 6.35 15.64 20.52
N LEU A 221 7.65 15.84 20.25
CA LEU A 221 8.71 16.02 21.24
C LEU A 221 8.44 17.14 22.27
N ILE A 222 7.87 18.27 21.84
CA ILE A 222 7.56 19.40 22.74
C ILE A 222 6.54 18.99 23.81
N ASN A 223 5.53 18.21 23.42
CA ASN A 223 4.54 17.69 24.36
C ASN A 223 5.07 16.51 25.18
N VAL A 224 6.21 15.93 24.82
CA VAL A 224 6.89 14.91 25.66
C VAL A 224 7.37 15.54 26.96
N ALA A 225 7.88 16.76 26.90
CA ALA A 225 8.29 17.50 28.08
C ALA A 225 7.12 17.88 29.01
N GLN A 226 5.93 18.15 28.46
CA GLN A 226 4.77 18.61 29.21
C GLN A 226 3.87 17.48 29.74
N ASN A 227 3.64 16.42 28.95
CA ASN A 227 2.78 15.30 29.30
C ASN A 227 3.62 14.04 29.58
N LYS A 228 4.20 13.98 30.79
CA LYS A 228 5.00 12.83 31.25
C LYS A 228 4.17 11.56 31.50
N CYS A 229 2.83 11.68 31.58
CA CYS A 229 1.93 10.55 31.77
C CYS A 229 0.79 10.57 30.74
N VAL A 230 0.64 9.47 29.98
CA VAL A 230 -0.45 9.30 29.02
C VAL A 230 -1.17 7.98 29.28
N ILE A 231 -2.50 8.03 29.25
CA ILE A 231 -3.38 6.90 29.50
C ILE A 231 -4.23 6.66 28.25
N ILE A 232 -4.06 5.50 27.64
CA ILE A 232 -4.81 5.08 26.46
C ILE A 232 -5.94 4.17 26.94
N SER A 233 -7.17 4.65 26.85
CA SER A 233 -8.36 3.92 27.26
C SER A 233 -8.99 3.20 26.08
N GLY A 234 -8.69 1.91 25.93
CA GLY A 234 -9.15 1.08 24.83
C GLY A 234 -8.10 0.03 24.42
N THR A 235 -8.51 -1.24 24.37
CA THR A 235 -7.60 -2.38 24.16
C THR A 235 -7.74 -3.02 22.77
N GLY A 236 -8.40 -2.34 21.83
CA GLY A 236 -8.43 -2.74 20.43
C GLY A 236 -7.21 -2.25 19.66
N ASP A 237 -7.12 -2.61 18.37
CA ASP A 237 -5.98 -2.28 17.51
C ASP A 237 -5.58 -0.80 17.54
N GLY A 238 -6.55 0.12 17.44
CA GLY A 238 -6.27 1.56 17.46
C GLY A 238 -5.68 2.07 18.78
N GLY A 239 -6.11 1.51 19.92
CA GLY A 239 -5.55 1.85 21.23
C GLY A 239 -4.14 1.29 21.42
N VAL A 240 -3.88 0.08 20.94
CA VAL A 240 -2.53 -0.50 20.94
C VAL A 240 -1.60 0.24 19.99
N SER A 241 -2.06 0.60 18.80
CA SER A 241 -1.31 1.40 17.83
C SER A 241 -0.94 2.77 18.39
N ASP A 242 -1.86 3.46 19.07
CA ASP A 242 -1.55 4.72 19.77
C ASP A 242 -0.56 4.51 20.92
N SER A 243 -0.66 3.41 21.66
CA SER A 243 0.30 3.07 22.71
C SER A 243 1.70 2.89 22.14
N LEU A 244 1.83 2.14 21.04
CA LEU A 244 3.10 1.93 20.34
C LEU A 244 3.68 3.22 19.78
N ARG A 245 2.85 4.08 19.19
CA ARG A 245 3.24 5.41 18.69
C ARG A 245 3.77 6.32 19.80
N LEU A 246 3.20 6.23 20.99
CA LEU A 246 3.63 7.02 22.14
C LEU A 246 4.84 6.45 22.87
N MET A 247 5.11 5.15 22.70
CA MET A 247 6.29 4.50 23.26
C MET A 247 7.53 4.77 22.43
N MET A 248 7.42 4.70 21.09
CA MET A 248 8.58 4.66 20.20
C MET A 248 8.63 5.88 19.26
N GLU A 249 9.74 6.60 19.28
CA GLU A 249 10.01 7.72 18.38
C GLU A 249 10.03 7.26 16.92
N GLY A 250 9.32 8.00 16.07
CA GLY A 250 9.21 7.70 14.65
C GLY A 250 8.48 6.38 14.36
N PHE A 251 7.61 5.92 15.27
CA PHE A 251 6.82 4.71 15.06
C PHE A 251 6.03 4.78 13.74
N ASN A 252 6.36 3.85 12.85
CA ASN A 252 5.55 3.47 11.71
C ASN A 252 5.88 2.01 11.36
N TYR A 253 4.99 1.36 10.61
CA TYR A 253 5.14 -0.06 10.30
C TYR A 253 6.36 -0.37 9.43
N ASN A 254 6.76 0.53 8.53
CA ASN A 254 7.98 0.36 7.74
C ASN A 254 9.24 0.32 8.63
N THR A 255 9.28 1.12 9.69
CA THR A 255 10.38 1.14 10.66
C THR A 255 10.40 -0.15 11.47
N ILE A 256 9.23 -0.66 11.87
CA ILE A 256 9.12 -1.97 12.54
C ILE A 256 9.60 -3.09 11.62
N PHE A 257 9.19 -3.09 10.35
CA PHE A 257 9.63 -4.07 9.37
C PHE A 257 11.14 -4.01 9.10
N ALA A 258 11.72 -2.82 9.05
CA ALA A 258 13.17 -2.65 8.97
C ALA A 258 13.87 -3.22 10.22
N ILE A 259 13.33 -2.98 11.42
CA ILE A 259 13.86 -3.57 12.66
C ILE A 259 13.79 -5.09 12.58
N LEU A 260 12.64 -5.67 12.24
CA LEU A 260 12.48 -7.12 12.09
C LEU A 260 13.52 -7.70 11.12
N ARG A 261 13.73 -7.07 9.97
CA ARG A 261 14.67 -7.56 8.94
C ARG A 261 16.14 -7.29 9.24
N SER A 262 16.47 -6.46 10.23
CA SER A 262 17.86 -6.17 10.61
C SER A 262 18.65 -7.39 11.11
N HIS A 263 17.95 -8.47 11.51
CA HIS A 263 18.55 -9.72 11.96
C HIS A 263 17.88 -10.92 11.26
N PRO A 264 18.22 -11.21 9.98
CA PRO A 264 17.49 -12.17 9.15
C PRO A 264 17.34 -13.56 9.79
N ALA A 265 18.42 -14.11 10.38
CA ALA A 265 18.38 -15.43 11.02
C ALA A 265 17.41 -15.47 12.22
N LYS A 266 17.44 -14.46 13.09
CA LYS A 266 16.54 -14.36 14.25
C LYS A 266 15.10 -14.13 13.78
N TYR A 267 14.91 -13.27 12.79
CA TYR A 267 13.61 -12.99 12.19
C TYR A 267 12.98 -14.22 11.56
N ASN A 268 13.73 -15.01 10.78
CA ASN A 268 13.21 -16.21 10.14
C ASN A 268 12.74 -17.25 11.16
N ASN A 269 13.48 -17.41 12.27
CA ASN A 269 13.06 -18.27 13.36
C ASN A 269 11.79 -17.75 14.04
N LEU A 270 11.76 -16.45 14.37
CA LEU A 270 10.61 -15.80 14.96
C LEU A 270 9.36 -15.90 14.07
N LYS A 271 9.52 -15.66 12.77
CA LYS A 271 8.48 -15.76 11.74
C LYS A 271 7.85 -17.15 11.74
N LYS A 272 8.68 -18.21 11.73
CA LYS A 272 8.20 -19.60 11.77
C LYS A 272 7.35 -19.87 13.02
N ILE A 273 7.85 -19.47 14.20
CA ILE A 273 7.15 -19.64 15.48
C ILE A 273 5.80 -18.92 15.47
N LEU A 274 5.78 -17.68 15.00
CA LEU A 274 4.57 -16.87 14.98
C LEU A 274 3.56 -17.33 13.91
N GLN A 275 4.05 -17.89 12.80
CA GLN A 275 3.19 -18.51 11.80
C GLN A 275 2.45 -19.71 12.40
N GLU A 276 3.16 -20.58 13.13
CA GLU A 276 2.54 -21.70 13.85
C GLU A 276 1.49 -21.22 14.87
N ILE A 277 1.77 -20.15 15.62
CA ILE A 277 0.80 -19.54 16.56
C ILE A 277 -0.44 -19.04 15.82
N LYS A 278 -0.25 -18.35 14.68
CA LYS A 278 -1.34 -17.84 13.85
C LYS A 278 -2.21 -18.97 13.30
N ASP A 279 -1.61 -20.05 12.81
CA ASP A 279 -2.35 -21.19 12.24
C ASP A 279 -3.10 -21.97 13.32
N LYS A 280 -2.53 -22.11 14.52
CA LYS A 280 -3.25 -22.63 15.70
C LYS A 280 -4.47 -21.78 16.06
N SER A 281 -4.35 -20.44 15.97
CA SER A 281 -5.46 -19.54 16.28
C SER A 281 -6.64 -19.62 15.29
N LYS A 282 -6.39 -20.07 14.05
CA LYS A 282 -7.42 -20.26 13.02
C LYS A 282 -8.12 -21.62 13.09
N SER A 283 -7.40 -22.65 13.54
CA SER A 283 -7.88 -24.05 13.48
C SER A 283 -8.72 -24.48 14.68
N LYS A 284 -8.76 -23.69 15.76
CA LYS A 284 -9.49 -24.00 16.99
C LYS A 284 -10.15 -22.75 17.55
N ILE A 285 -11.26 -22.95 18.25
CA ILE A 285 -11.78 -21.94 19.17
C ILE A 285 -10.73 -21.80 20.28
N VAL A 286 -9.95 -20.73 20.22
CA VAL A 286 -8.94 -20.39 21.22
C VAL A 286 -9.53 -19.48 22.28
N ASP A 287 -9.09 -19.63 23.53
CA ASP A 287 -9.50 -18.73 24.60
C ASP A 287 -8.89 -17.32 24.45
N ASP A 288 -9.42 -16.36 25.20
CA ASP A 288 -8.97 -14.96 25.16
C ASP A 288 -7.53 -14.75 25.64
N VAL A 289 -6.88 -15.75 26.26
CA VAL A 289 -5.50 -15.65 26.80
C VAL A 289 -4.48 -16.43 25.97
N PHE A 290 -4.92 -17.10 24.90
CA PHE A 290 -4.11 -17.97 24.06
C PHE A 290 -2.84 -17.28 23.54
N LEU A 291 -2.97 -16.10 22.91
CA LEU A 291 -1.81 -15.42 22.33
C LEU A 291 -0.77 -15.07 23.39
N TYR A 292 -1.20 -14.57 24.56
CA TYR A 292 -0.29 -14.25 25.65
C TYR A 292 0.48 -15.49 26.09
N ASN A 293 -0.22 -16.60 26.31
CA ASN A 293 0.39 -17.85 26.74
C ASN A 293 1.38 -18.40 25.68
N GLU A 294 1.07 -18.28 24.39
CA GLU A 294 2.01 -18.68 23.34
C GLU A 294 3.21 -17.73 23.26
N PHE A 295 3.03 -16.42 23.42
CA PHE A 295 4.14 -15.45 23.40
C PHE A 295 5.12 -15.67 24.55
N THR A 296 4.65 -16.03 25.75
CA THR A 296 5.53 -16.35 26.89
C THR A 296 6.42 -17.57 26.67
N LYS A 297 6.12 -18.42 25.68
CA LYS A 297 6.94 -19.58 25.32
C LYS A 297 8.03 -19.24 24.31
N ILE A 298 7.99 -18.06 23.70
CA ILE A 298 8.96 -17.65 22.68
C ILE A 298 10.27 -17.28 23.39
N ASN A 299 11.37 -17.91 23.00
CA ASN A 299 12.70 -17.58 23.51
C ASN A 299 13.04 -16.11 23.19
N SER A 300 13.40 -15.33 24.22
CA SER A 300 13.72 -13.90 24.10
C SER A 300 14.84 -13.60 23.13
N ASN A 301 15.79 -14.51 22.92
CA ASN A 301 16.87 -14.36 21.93
C ASN A 301 16.34 -14.13 20.50
N ASN A 302 15.10 -14.56 20.20
CA ASN A 302 14.46 -14.36 18.91
C ASN A 302 13.89 -12.95 18.71
N TYR A 303 13.68 -12.15 19.76
CA TYR A 303 13.08 -10.81 19.66
C TYR A 303 13.79 -9.73 20.49
N GLU A 304 14.88 -10.05 21.19
CA GLU A 304 15.65 -9.10 22.00
C GLU A 304 16.10 -7.86 21.20
N TYR A 305 16.48 -8.04 19.94
CA TYR A 305 16.88 -6.92 19.06
C TYR A 305 15.71 -5.96 18.76
N ILE A 306 14.46 -6.45 18.76
CA ILE A 306 13.27 -5.61 18.61
C ILE A 306 13.10 -4.74 19.85
N LYS A 307 13.24 -5.36 21.03
CA LYS A 307 13.21 -4.66 22.32
C LYS A 307 14.30 -3.59 22.37
N GLU A 308 15.55 -3.92 22.06
CA GLU A 308 16.66 -2.96 22.06
C GLU A 308 16.34 -1.75 21.18
N ALA A 309 15.78 -1.98 19.99
CA ALA A 309 15.35 -0.91 19.10
C ALA A 309 14.21 -0.06 19.69
N MET A 310 13.22 -0.68 20.34
CA MET A 310 12.12 0.02 21.03
C MET A 310 12.63 0.85 22.20
N VAL A 311 13.55 0.32 23.01
CA VAL A 311 14.15 1.01 24.17
C VAL A 311 15.03 2.17 23.70
N LYS A 312 15.85 1.99 22.67
CA LYS A 312 16.72 3.04 22.12
C LYS A 312 15.92 4.24 21.61
N LYS A 313 14.74 3.98 21.05
CA LYS A 313 13.84 5.00 20.50
C LYS A 313 12.74 5.40 21.49
N LYS A 314 12.84 5.03 22.77
CA LYS A 314 11.75 5.28 23.72
C LYS A 314 11.61 6.77 24.04
N PHE A 315 10.38 7.23 24.20
CA PHE A 315 10.13 8.51 24.86
C PHE A 315 10.26 8.36 26.38
N ASP A 316 10.74 9.42 27.06
CA ASP A 316 10.74 9.50 28.52
C ASP A 316 9.32 9.82 29.04
N ARG A 317 8.44 8.81 28.99
CA ARG A 317 7.02 8.92 29.37
C ARG A 317 6.54 7.68 30.10
N LYS A 318 5.64 7.89 31.06
CA LYS A 318 4.82 6.84 31.65
C LYS A 318 3.58 6.63 30.78
N ILE A 319 3.43 5.40 30.28
CA ILE A 319 2.33 5.04 29.39
C ILE A 319 1.51 3.95 30.06
N TYR A 320 0.21 4.18 30.14
CA TYR A 320 -0.74 3.23 30.69
C TYR A 320 -1.75 2.82 29.62
N LEU A 321 -1.91 1.52 29.41
CA LEU A 321 -3.02 0.96 28.66
C LEU A 321 -4.15 0.63 29.64
N HIS A 322 -5.32 1.21 29.42
CA HIS A 322 -6.50 0.97 30.23
C HIS A 322 -7.52 0.08 29.50
N GLY A 323 -8.05 -0.92 30.19
CA GLY A 323 -9.07 -1.82 29.67
C GLY A 323 -10.00 -2.37 30.74
N ARG A 324 -11.14 -2.92 30.30
CA ARG A 324 -12.16 -3.52 31.19
C ARG A 324 -11.78 -4.90 31.71
N PHE A 325 -10.80 -5.57 31.09
CA PHE A 325 -10.39 -6.90 31.52
C PHE A 325 -9.63 -6.80 32.84
N LYS A 326 -9.95 -7.68 33.79
CA LYS A 326 -9.21 -7.77 35.06
C LYS A 326 -7.74 -8.11 34.84
N ASP A 327 -7.43 -8.89 33.82
CA ASP A 327 -6.10 -9.37 33.46
C ASP A 327 -5.72 -8.89 32.05
N ILE A 328 -4.50 -8.36 31.90
CA ILE A 328 -3.94 -7.93 30.61
C ILE A 328 -3.87 -9.08 29.62
N LYS A 329 -3.74 -10.34 30.08
CA LYS A 329 -3.66 -11.51 29.18
C LYS A 329 -4.81 -11.58 28.19
N LYS A 330 -6.01 -11.11 28.61
CA LYS A 330 -7.23 -11.07 27.77
C LYS A 330 -7.24 -9.96 26.72
N VAL A 331 -6.27 -9.04 26.78
CA VAL A 331 -6.06 -7.99 25.77
C VAL A 331 -5.48 -8.60 24.50
N PHE A 332 -4.65 -9.64 24.63
CA PHE A 332 -3.97 -10.30 23.51
C PHE A 332 -4.93 -11.22 22.75
N ASN A 333 -5.78 -10.63 21.93
CA ASN A 333 -6.80 -11.34 21.16
C ASN A 333 -6.67 -11.01 19.66
N ILE A 334 -6.46 -12.06 18.85
CA ILE A 334 -6.24 -11.96 17.39
C ILE A 334 -7.43 -11.36 16.62
N ASN A 335 -8.64 -11.42 17.21
CA ASN A 335 -9.85 -10.86 16.62
C ASN A 335 -10.00 -9.36 16.90
N LYS A 336 -9.21 -8.80 17.82
CA LYS A 336 -9.29 -7.38 18.23
C LYS A 336 -8.15 -6.51 17.70
N MET A 337 -7.02 -7.11 17.35
CA MET A 337 -5.83 -6.42 16.85
C MET A 337 -4.98 -7.30 15.93
N SER A 338 -4.10 -6.68 15.15
CA SER A 338 -3.13 -7.43 14.34
C SER A 338 -2.17 -8.24 15.23
N LEU A 339 -1.70 -9.40 14.74
CA LEU A 339 -0.72 -10.21 15.46
C LEU A 339 0.56 -9.42 15.76
N LEU A 340 0.99 -8.57 14.82
CA LEU A 340 2.14 -7.70 14.99
C LEU A 340 1.94 -6.73 16.16
N ASN A 341 0.81 -6.01 16.22
CA ASN A 341 0.52 -5.09 17.32
C ASN A 341 0.41 -5.84 18.66
N ALA A 342 -0.21 -7.03 18.67
CA ALA A 342 -0.29 -7.87 19.86
C ALA A 342 1.11 -8.29 20.35
N PHE A 343 1.99 -8.69 19.44
CA PHE A 343 3.33 -9.14 19.78
C PHE A 343 4.23 -7.97 20.25
N LEU A 344 4.15 -6.81 19.60
CA LEU A 344 4.85 -5.62 20.05
C LEU A 344 4.35 -5.11 21.41
N LEU A 345 3.05 -5.22 21.68
CA LEU A 345 2.48 -4.92 23.00
C LEU A 345 3.00 -5.89 24.07
N TYR A 346 3.16 -7.16 23.71
CA TYR A 346 3.69 -8.19 24.61
C TYR A 346 5.13 -7.84 25.01
N ILE A 347 5.99 -7.55 24.02
CA ILE A 347 7.37 -7.09 24.26
C ILE A 347 7.35 -5.82 25.13
N ALA A 348 6.52 -4.83 24.80
CA ALA A 348 6.44 -3.59 25.58
C ALA A 348 6.05 -3.84 27.05
N GLN A 349 5.11 -4.75 27.31
CA GLN A 349 4.68 -5.07 28.66
C GLN A 349 5.70 -5.91 29.42
N GLU A 350 6.31 -6.92 28.79
CA GLU A 350 7.36 -7.75 29.37
C GLU A 350 8.53 -6.91 29.89
N TYR A 351 8.88 -5.84 29.17
CA TYR A 351 9.97 -4.94 29.51
C TYR A 351 9.55 -3.68 30.27
N GLY A 352 8.30 -3.61 30.75
CA GLY A 352 7.81 -2.50 31.57
C GLY A 352 7.76 -1.15 30.85
N LEU A 353 7.73 -1.13 29.52
CA LEU A 353 7.54 0.08 28.71
C LEU A 353 6.09 0.60 28.78
N ILE A 354 5.15 -0.28 29.14
CA ILE A 354 3.75 0.04 29.33
C ILE A 354 3.19 -0.66 30.57
N LYS A 355 2.36 0.04 31.34
CA LYS A 355 1.62 -0.51 32.47
C LYS A 355 0.15 -0.71 32.08
N TYR A 356 -0.49 -1.76 32.61
CA TYR A 356 -1.90 -2.02 32.34
C TYR A 356 -2.78 -1.64 33.53
N ILE A 357 -3.86 -0.89 33.26
CA ILE A 357 -4.87 -0.53 34.24
C ILE A 357 -6.16 -1.27 33.93
N SER A 358 -6.70 -2.00 34.90
CA SER A 358 -7.93 -2.75 34.75
C SER A 358 -9.10 -2.10 35.48
N GLY A 359 -10.21 -1.87 34.78
CA GLY A 359 -11.43 -1.38 35.41
C GLY A 359 -12.40 -0.73 34.44
N LYS A 360 -13.47 -0.17 35.01
CA LYS A 360 -14.34 0.77 34.30
C LYS A 360 -13.78 2.17 34.54
N LEU A 361 -13.56 2.91 33.46
CA LEU A 361 -13.23 4.33 33.51
C LEU A 361 -14.54 5.12 33.52
N ASP A 362 -14.81 5.79 34.63
CA ASP A 362 -15.96 6.65 34.84
C ASP A 362 -15.51 8.12 34.99
N ILE A 363 -16.46 9.04 34.91
CA ILE A 363 -16.24 10.47 35.19
C ILE A 363 -16.96 10.78 36.49
N GLY A 364 -16.21 11.22 37.50
CA GLY A 364 -16.69 11.58 38.83
C GLY A 364 -17.18 13.03 38.93
N ALA A 365 -17.48 13.47 40.14
CA ALA A 365 -17.76 14.88 40.42
C ALA A 365 -16.52 15.72 40.08
N ASN A 366 -16.72 16.89 39.47
CA ASN A 366 -15.67 17.82 39.00
C ASN A 366 -14.87 17.34 37.77
N ASP A 367 -15.47 16.52 36.89
CA ASP A 367 -14.82 16.00 35.66
C ASP A 367 -13.53 15.19 35.88
N ASN A 368 -13.29 14.75 37.12
CA ASN A 368 -12.20 13.84 37.44
C ASN A 368 -12.48 12.44 36.91
N TYR A 369 -11.45 11.75 36.43
CA TYR A 369 -11.59 10.37 36.00
C TYR A 369 -11.52 9.42 37.19
N LEU A 370 -12.44 8.45 37.23
CA LEU A 370 -12.49 7.43 38.27
C LEU A 370 -12.19 6.05 37.68
N ILE A 371 -11.40 5.24 38.39
CA ILE A 371 -11.20 3.82 38.09
C ILE A 371 -11.66 3.01 39.29
N ARG A 372 -12.67 2.16 39.09
CA ARG A 372 -13.31 1.38 40.17
C ARG A 372 -13.82 2.27 41.32
N GLY A 373 -14.23 3.50 41.00
CA GLY A 373 -14.73 4.47 41.98
C GLY A 373 -13.65 5.26 42.72
N ILE A 374 -12.35 5.02 42.45
CA ILE A 374 -11.22 5.75 43.03
C ILE A 374 -10.75 6.82 42.03
N ASP A 375 -10.39 8.01 42.51
CA ASP A 375 -9.78 9.04 41.66
C ASP A 375 -8.55 8.49 40.93
N LEU A 376 -8.40 8.81 39.65
CA LEU A 376 -7.33 8.25 38.82
C LEU A 376 -5.93 8.58 39.35
N LYS A 377 -5.69 9.78 39.89
CA LYS A 377 -4.38 10.12 40.45
C LYS A 377 -4.09 9.31 41.70
N GLU A 378 -5.10 9.18 42.55
CA GLU A 378 -5.03 8.35 43.75
C GLU A 378 -4.80 6.87 43.41
N TYR A 379 -5.53 6.35 42.42
CA TYR A 379 -5.37 4.99 41.91
C TYR A 379 -3.94 4.74 41.41
N LEU A 380 -3.41 5.64 40.58
CA LEU A 380 -2.05 5.51 40.04
C LEU A 380 -0.97 5.57 41.13
N LYS A 381 -1.16 6.43 42.13
CA LYS A 381 -0.29 6.50 43.31
C LYS A 381 -0.35 5.20 44.11
N ASN A 382 -1.54 4.68 44.41
CA ASN A 382 -1.70 3.52 45.28
C ASN A 382 -1.24 2.22 44.61
N GLU A 383 -1.54 2.03 43.32
CA GLU A 383 -1.28 0.77 42.61
C GLU A 383 0.12 0.71 41.98
N PHE A 384 0.66 1.85 41.54
CA PHE A 384 1.93 1.88 40.81
C PHE A 384 3.03 2.73 41.48
N ASN A 385 2.74 3.33 42.65
CA ASN A 385 3.63 4.28 43.33
C ASN A 385 4.03 5.47 42.43
N ASP A 386 3.13 5.86 41.51
CA ASP A 386 3.39 6.90 40.52
C ASP A 386 2.70 8.21 40.92
N HIS A 387 3.50 9.18 41.38
CA HIS A 387 3.02 10.53 41.68
C HIS A 387 2.88 11.34 40.38
N ILE A 388 1.64 11.51 39.93
CA ILE A 388 1.33 12.17 38.65
C ILE A 388 0.45 13.39 38.92
N GLU A 389 1.00 14.58 38.68
CA GLU A 389 0.27 15.84 38.77
C GLU A 389 -0.60 16.08 37.52
N ASN A 390 -0.04 15.80 36.35
CA ASN A 390 -0.67 16.00 35.04
C ASN A 390 -0.68 14.70 34.23
N TYR A 391 -1.84 14.36 33.66
CA TYR A 391 -1.99 13.23 32.75
C TYR A 391 -2.87 13.62 31.58
N GLN A 392 -2.68 12.92 30.45
CA GLN A 392 -3.56 13.00 29.28
C GLN A 392 -4.27 11.67 29.06
N ILE A 393 -5.58 11.70 28.80
CA ILE A 393 -6.34 10.49 28.44
C ILE A 393 -6.71 10.52 26.96
N ILE A 394 -6.39 9.43 26.25
CA ILE A 394 -6.82 9.16 24.88
C ILE A 394 -7.88 8.06 24.92
N LYS A 395 -9.09 8.32 24.43
CA LYS A 395 -10.19 7.34 24.41
C LYS A 395 -10.27 6.64 23.05
N ARG A 396 -10.32 5.30 23.07
CA ARG A 396 -10.38 4.40 21.89
C ARG A 396 -11.38 3.26 22.15
N TYR A 397 -12.63 3.63 22.38
CA TYR A 397 -13.72 2.68 22.63
C TYR A 397 -14.35 2.11 21.36
N GLY A 398 -13.82 2.46 20.18
CA GLY A 398 -14.44 2.17 18.91
C GLY A 398 -15.67 3.03 18.66
N THR A 399 -16.31 2.78 17.52
CA THR A 399 -17.46 3.56 17.07
C THR A 399 -18.77 2.99 17.60
N ASN A 400 -19.75 3.86 17.86
CA ASN A 400 -21.09 3.41 18.23
C ASN A 400 -21.91 3.03 16.98
N ARG A 401 -21.68 1.80 16.52
CA ARG A 401 -22.30 1.24 15.31
C ARG A 401 -23.83 1.26 15.33
N ARG A 402 -24.48 1.29 16.50
CA ARG A 402 -25.95 1.27 16.61
C ARG A 402 -26.61 2.56 16.13
N HIS A 403 -25.95 3.70 16.27
CA HIS A 403 -26.53 4.97 15.81
C HIS A 403 -26.51 5.10 14.28
N VAL A 404 -25.51 4.49 13.62
CA VAL A 404 -25.31 4.64 12.18
C VAL A 404 -26.48 4.06 11.38
N TRP A 405 -26.96 2.86 11.72
CA TRP A 405 -28.06 2.23 10.97
C TRP A 405 -29.46 2.64 11.42
N LYS A 406 -29.63 3.13 12.67
CA LYS A 406 -30.93 3.68 13.10
C LYS A 406 -31.40 4.86 12.25
N GLY A 407 -30.48 5.57 11.60
CA GLY A 407 -30.81 6.64 10.66
C GLY A 407 -31.40 6.17 9.32
N LEU A 408 -31.30 4.89 8.97
CA LEU A 408 -31.69 4.38 7.65
C LEU A 408 -33.20 4.17 7.45
N LYS A 409 -34.04 4.48 8.45
CA LYS A 409 -35.52 4.33 8.40
C LYS A 409 -35.99 2.97 7.83
N LEU A 410 -35.28 1.88 8.15
CA LEU A 410 -35.57 0.54 7.64
C LEU A 410 -36.92 0.01 8.15
N SER A 411 -37.60 -0.79 7.33
CA SER A 411 -38.84 -1.46 7.71
C SER A 411 -38.62 -2.47 8.85
N LYS A 412 -39.71 -2.92 9.48
CA LYS A 412 -39.63 -3.90 10.58
C LYS A 412 -38.92 -5.19 10.15
N SER A 413 -39.25 -5.73 8.97
CA SER A 413 -38.65 -6.97 8.45
C SER A 413 -37.18 -6.78 8.09
N GLU A 414 -36.79 -5.63 7.55
CA GLU A 414 -35.38 -5.30 7.27
C GLU A 414 -34.56 -5.20 8.57
N ASN A 415 -35.13 -4.63 9.63
CA ASN A 415 -34.49 -4.60 10.95
C ASN A 415 -34.31 -6.00 11.57
N GLU A 416 -35.31 -6.88 11.42
CA GLU A 416 -35.21 -8.28 11.84
C GLU A 416 -34.13 -9.03 11.03
N GLN A 417 -34.06 -8.77 9.73
CA GLN A 417 -33.03 -9.34 8.86
C GLN A 417 -31.63 -8.84 9.21
N LEU A 418 -31.46 -7.56 9.58
CA LEU A 418 -30.18 -7.05 10.08
C LEU A 418 -29.68 -7.77 11.34
N ALA A 419 -30.58 -8.15 12.26
CA ALA A 419 -30.22 -8.93 13.43
C ALA A 419 -29.72 -10.33 13.04
N LYS A 420 -30.32 -10.95 12.03
CA LYS A 420 -29.87 -12.24 11.47
C LYS A 420 -28.51 -12.10 10.76
N ILE A 421 -28.34 -11.08 9.93
CA ILE A 421 -27.07 -10.75 9.26
C ILE A 421 -25.97 -10.58 10.29
N LYS A 422 -26.21 -9.81 11.35
CA LYS A 422 -25.25 -9.62 12.43
C LYS A 422 -24.79 -10.96 13.00
N LYS A 423 -25.72 -11.82 13.39
CA LYS A 423 -25.40 -13.13 13.95
C LYS A 423 -24.65 -14.00 12.94
N ALA A 424 -25.10 -14.04 11.69
CA ALA A 424 -24.45 -14.80 10.62
C ALA A 424 -23.02 -14.31 10.32
N GLN A 425 -22.76 -13.00 10.40
CA GLN A 425 -21.42 -12.44 10.24
C GLN A 425 -20.52 -12.73 11.45
N GLU A 426 -21.06 -12.71 12.67
CA GLU A 426 -20.34 -13.09 13.90
C GLU A 426 -19.98 -14.59 13.90
N ASP A 427 -20.94 -15.46 13.59
CA ASP A 427 -20.73 -16.90 13.40
C ASP A 427 -19.75 -17.15 12.25
N SER A 428 -19.91 -16.36 11.18
CA SER A 428 -19.08 -16.25 9.98
C SER A 428 -17.57 -16.26 10.29
N GLN A 429 -17.24 -15.28 11.11
CA GLN A 429 -15.86 -14.97 11.51
C GLN A 429 -15.23 -16.07 12.36
N ASN A 430 -16.03 -16.77 13.17
CA ASN A 430 -15.53 -17.85 14.02
C ASN A 430 -15.20 -19.13 13.24
N HIS A 431 -15.80 -19.32 12.06
CA HIS A 431 -15.63 -20.52 11.24
C HIS A 431 -14.77 -20.30 9.98
N GLY A 432 -14.30 -19.07 9.74
CA GLY A 432 -13.42 -18.74 8.62
C GLY A 432 -14.12 -18.77 7.27
N ILE A 433 -14.97 -17.77 6.99
CA ILE A 433 -15.61 -17.60 5.67
C ILE A 433 -14.58 -17.72 4.55
N VAL A 434 -14.88 -18.56 3.56
CA VAL A 434 -14.22 -18.51 2.26
C VAL A 434 -14.75 -17.28 1.54
N GLU A 435 -14.04 -16.16 1.64
CA GLU A 435 -14.36 -14.97 0.85
C GLU A 435 -14.14 -15.32 -0.63
N PRO A 436 -15.15 -15.15 -1.51
CA PRO A 436 -14.93 -15.31 -2.93
C PRO A 436 -13.88 -14.31 -3.37
N GLN A 437 -12.81 -14.79 -3.98
CA GLN A 437 -11.83 -13.90 -4.57
C GLN A 437 -12.40 -13.38 -5.88
N PHE A 438 -12.39 -12.06 -6.04
CA PHE A 438 -12.73 -11.45 -7.32
C PHE A 438 -11.71 -11.88 -8.38
N GLU A 439 -12.20 -12.17 -9.59
CA GLU A 439 -11.35 -12.38 -10.76
C GLU A 439 -11.27 -11.10 -11.57
N TYR A 440 -10.06 -10.74 -12.01
CA TYR A 440 -9.82 -9.53 -12.79
C TYR A 440 -10.58 -9.51 -14.13
N SER A 441 -10.77 -10.67 -14.74
CA SER A 441 -11.43 -10.84 -16.04
C SER A 441 -12.88 -10.34 -16.08
N ASP A 442 -13.55 -10.25 -14.94
CA ASP A 442 -14.96 -9.86 -14.86
C ASP A 442 -15.18 -8.34 -14.87
N LEU A 443 -14.13 -7.55 -14.67
CA LEU A 443 -14.19 -6.11 -14.87
C LEU A 443 -13.91 -5.82 -16.35
N ILE A 444 -14.99 -5.77 -17.13
CA ILE A 444 -15.07 -5.69 -18.60
C ILE A 444 -14.16 -4.60 -19.21
N ARG A 445 -13.76 -3.59 -18.41
CA ARG A 445 -12.94 -2.45 -18.83
C ARG A 445 -11.45 -2.56 -18.51
N ILE A 446 -10.97 -3.66 -17.92
CA ILE A 446 -9.52 -3.95 -17.89
C ILE A 446 -9.15 -4.53 -19.25
N LYS A 447 -9.29 -3.72 -20.31
CA LYS A 447 -8.91 -4.08 -21.67
C LYS A 447 -7.41 -4.06 -21.91
N ASP A 448 -6.61 -3.90 -20.85
CA ASP A 448 -5.18 -3.77 -21.02
C ASP A 448 -4.40 -4.29 -19.81
N GLU A 449 -3.94 -5.55 -19.91
CA GLU A 449 -2.88 -6.05 -19.04
C GLU A 449 -1.57 -5.27 -19.23
N ASN A 450 -1.40 -4.56 -20.37
CA ASN A 450 -0.21 -3.79 -20.74
C ASN A 450 -0.27 -2.31 -20.29
N GLN A 451 -1.45 -1.67 -20.19
CA GLN A 451 -1.57 -0.27 -19.73
C GLN A 451 -1.76 -0.08 -18.23
N ARG A 452 -1.95 -1.15 -17.45
CA ARG A 452 -1.66 -1.03 -16.02
C ARG A 452 -0.18 -0.77 -15.89
N ARG A 453 0.20 0.51 -15.87
CA ARG A 453 1.48 1.01 -15.36
C ARG A 453 1.55 0.54 -13.92
N ARG A 454 1.98 -0.70 -13.73
CA ARG A 454 2.14 -1.33 -12.42
C ARG A 454 3.23 -0.50 -11.74
N TYR A 455 2.90 0.15 -10.65
CA TYR A 455 3.86 0.93 -9.88
C TYR A 455 4.36 0.06 -8.73
N GLU A 456 5.57 -0.46 -8.83
CA GLU A 456 6.19 -1.10 -7.67
C GLU A 456 6.82 -0.03 -6.74
N PHE A 457 7.03 -0.37 -5.48
CA PHE A 457 7.63 0.54 -4.52
C PHE A 457 9.14 0.68 -4.72
N CYS A 458 9.56 1.84 -5.19
CA CYS A 458 10.94 2.30 -5.02
C CYS A 458 11.09 2.93 -3.63
N THR A 459 12.00 2.40 -2.78
CA THR A 459 12.23 2.97 -1.45
C THR A 459 12.71 4.41 -1.57
N LYS A 460 12.47 5.24 -0.54
CA LYS A 460 12.91 6.64 -0.55
C LYS A 460 14.42 6.73 -0.76
N ASP A 461 15.18 5.86 -0.10
CA ASP A 461 16.64 5.85 -0.18
C ASP A 461 17.13 5.47 -1.59
N VAL A 462 16.56 4.42 -2.19
CA VAL A 462 16.84 4.06 -3.60
C VAL A 462 16.51 5.24 -4.51
N SER A 463 15.34 5.83 -4.34
CA SER A 463 14.85 6.98 -5.12
C SER A 463 15.78 8.18 -5.00
N GLU A 464 16.25 8.53 -3.81
CA GLU A 464 17.11 9.70 -3.57
C GLU A 464 18.52 9.47 -4.12
N ILE A 465 19.14 8.33 -3.82
CA ILE A 465 20.48 7.96 -4.32
C ILE A 465 20.50 8.03 -5.85
N THR A 466 19.52 7.37 -6.49
CA THR A 466 19.44 7.30 -7.95
C THR A 466 19.09 8.65 -8.59
N LYS A 467 18.22 9.46 -7.97
CA LYS A 467 17.95 10.83 -8.44
C LYS A 467 19.17 11.74 -8.38
N VAL A 468 19.99 11.65 -7.32
CA VAL A 468 21.20 12.46 -7.22
C VAL A 468 22.19 12.07 -8.30
N TYR A 469 22.42 10.76 -8.49
CA TYR A 469 23.26 10.24 -9.56
C TYR A 469 22.81 10.75 -10.94
N LEU A 470 21.54 10.56 -11.30
CA LEU A 470 21.01 10.97 -12.60
C LEU A 470 21.01 12.48 -12.81
N SER A 471 20.74 13.26 -11.77
CA SER A 471 20.82 14.72 -11.83
C SER A 471 22.25 15.19 -12.16
N LYS A 472 23.28 14.58 -11.54
CA LYS A 472 24.69 14.91 -11.80
C LYS A 472 25.12 14.45 -13.20
N LEU A 473 24.74 13.25 -13.63
CA LEU A 473 25.03 12.76 -14.98
C LEU A 473 24.36 13.62 -16.05
N TYR A 474 23.09 13.96 -15.87
CA TYR A 474 22.36 14.84 -16.78
C TYR A 474 23.06 16.18 -16.93
N LYS A 475 23.40 16.83 -15.81
CA LYS A 475 24.11 18.12 -15.82
C LYS A 475 25.43 18.01 -16.58
N ALA A 476 26.22 16.99 -16.28
CA ALA A 476 27.51 16.78 -16.91
C ALA A 476 27.42 16.60 -18.43
N LEU A 477 26.49 15.76 -18.90
CA LEU A 477 26.25 15.58 -20.35
C LEU A 477 25.74 16.86 -21.00
N ASN A 478 24.85 17.58 -20.33
CA ASN A 478 24.30 18.83 -20.83
C ASN A 478 25.37 19.93 -20.94
N ASP A 479 26.35 19.94 -20.03
CA ASP A 479 27.52 20.85 -20.09
C ASP A 479 28.43 20.47 -21.27
N VAL A 480 28.69 19.18 -21.52
CA VAL A 480 29.47 18.70 -22.69
C VAL A 480 28.82 19.12 -24.01
N TYR A 481 27.49 19.04 -24.09
CA TYR A 481 26.76 19.39 -25.31
C TYR A 481 26.37 20.87 -25.41
N GLU A 482 26.65 21.70 -24.40
CA GLU A 482 26.22 23.10 -24.35
C GLU A 482 24.70 23.27 -24.60
N ASN A 483 23.87 22.33 -24.12
CA ASN A 483 22.42 22.24 -24.38
C ASN A 483 22.01 22.00 -25.85
N LYS A 484 22.91 21.57 -26.74
CA LYS A 484 22.60 21.37 -28.17
C LYS A 484 21.61 20.24 -28.43
N PHE A 485 21.69 19.16 -27.64
CA PHE A 485 20.88 17.97 -27.85
C PHE A 485 19.91 17.76 -26.68
N PRO A 486 18.60 17.70 -26.94
CA PRO A 486 17.61 17.18 -26.00
C PRO A 486 17.80 15.66 -25.84
N PHE A 487 17.88 15.22 -24.59
CA PHE A 487 17.96 13.82 -24.22
C PHE A 487 17.23 13.61 -22.89
N ARG A 488 16.86 12.36 -22.60
CA ARG A 488 16.39 11.99 -21.26
C ARG A 488 17.06 10.71 -20.77
N LEU A 489 17.13 10.57 -19.46
CA LEU A 489 17.73 9.41 -18.83
C LEU A 489 16.95 8.93 -17.60
N SER A 490 17.01 7.63 -17.37
CA SER A 490 16.37 6.93 -16.25
C SER A 490 17.20 5.73 -15.80
N LEU A 491 16.95 5.28 -14.57
CA LEU A 491 17.44 4.01 -14.06
C LEU A 491 16.30 3.00 -13.97
N HIS A 492 16.63 1.76 -14.31
CA HIS A 492 15.74 0.61 -14.18
C HIS A 492 16.39 -0.45 -13.28
N ARG A 493 15.58 -1.22 -12.53
CA ARG A 493 16.04 -2.37 -11.73
C ARG A 493 15.22 -3.62 -12.04
N VAL A 494 15.76 -4.78 -11.71
CA VAL A 494 15.04 -6.07 -11.80
C VAL A 494 14.21 -6.31 -10.54
N ILE A 495 12.96 -6.72 -10.71
CA ILE A 495 12.01 -7.01 -9.63
C ILE A 495 11.24 -8.30 -9.95
N ASP A 496 10.69 -8.93 -8.91
CA ASP A 496 9.70 -9.99 -9.09
C ASP A 496 8.36 -9.43 -8.63
N PHE A 497 7.39 -9.46 -9.53
CA PHE A 497 6.05 -8.97 -9.29
C PHE A 497 5.07 -10.11 -9.59
N ASN A 498 4.38 -10.61 -8.56
CA ASN A 498 3.47 -11.75 -8.68
C ASN A 498 4.07 -12.99 -9.35
N ALA A 499 5.26 -13.40 -8.87
CA ALA A 499 6.05 -14.50 -9.42
C ALA A 499 6.46 -14.35 -10.90
N LYS A 500 6.21 -13.18 -11.51
CA LYS A 500 6.73 -12.81 -12.82
C LYS A 500 7.92 -11.89 -12.64
N LYS A 501 9.01 -12.22 -13.33
CA LYS A 501 10.18 -11.36 -13.46
C LYS A 501 9.78 -10.14 -14.30
N CYS A 502 10.00 -8.93 -13.79
CA CYS A 502 9.78 -7.68 -14.51
C CYS A 502 10.94 -6.71 -14.29
N PHE A 503 10.98 -5.59 -15.02
CA PHE A 503 11.89 -4.49 -14.71
C PHE A 503 11.13 -3.22 -14.38
N GLN A 504 11.68 -2.44 -13.46
CA GLN A 504 11.03 -1.26 -12.93
C GLN A 504 11.86 -0.01 -13.20
N GLN A 505 11.26 1.03 -13.76
CA GLN A 505 11.83 2.37 -13.79
C GLN A 505 11.81 2.98 -12.39
N ILE A 506 12.98 3.12 -11.75
CA ILE A 506 13.11 3.59 -10.37
C ILE A 506 13.30 5.10 -10.23
N THR A 507 13.46 5.83 -11.33
CA THR A 507 13.56 7.30 -11.35
C THR A 507 12.60 7.90 -12.37
N PRO A 508 12.09 9.12 -12.17
CA PRO A 508 11.48 9.85 -13.28
C PRO A 508 12.53 10.08 -14.39
N TYR A 509 12.08 10.36 -15.60
CA TYR A 509 12.96 10.82 -16.68
C TYR A 509 13.54 12.20 -16.33
N PHE A 510 14.87 12.29 -16.33
CA PHE A 510 15.60 13.55 -16.27
C PHE A 510 15.90 14.02 -17.69
N GLY A 511 15.56 15.28 -18.05
CA GLY A 511 16.21 15.94 -19.18
C GLY A 511 15.39 16.57 -20.31
N TYR A 512 14.06 16.63 -20.21
CA TYR A 512 13.28 17.33 -21.25
C TYR A 512 13.35 18.86 -21.05
N ASN A 513 14.20 19.58 -21.80
CA ASN A 513 14.38 21.03 -21.71
C ASN A 513 14.65 21.52 -20.27
N GLY A 514 15.42 20.76 -19.48
CA GLY A 514 15.67 21.06 -18.06
C GLY A 514 14.44 20.90 -17.14
N LYS A 515 13.29 20.44 -17.63
CA LYS A 515 12.11 20.12 -16.83
C LYS A 515 12.05 18.61 -16.57
N ILE A 516 11.78 18.25 -15.32
CA ILE A 516 11.38 16.89 -14.97
C ILE A 516 10.07 16.62 -15.71
N VAL A 517 10.10 15.73 -16.70
CA VAL A 517 8.86 15.23 -17.32
C VAL A 517 8.07 14.57 -16.21
N LYS A 518 6.76 14.83 -16.11
CA LYS A 518 5.85 14.07 -15.24
C LYS A 518 5.72 12.62 -15.73
N SER A 519 6.83 11.89 -15.81
CA SER A 519 6.83 10.45 -15.84
C SER A 519 6.73 9.98 -14.40
N SER A 520 5.79 9.10 -14.15
CA SER A 520 5.58 8.49 -12.85
C SER A 520 6.73 7.51 -12.56
N GLN A 521 7.49 7.81 -11.50
CA GLN A 521 8.46 6.89 -10.94
C GLN A 521 7.78 5.58 -10.54
N GLY A 522 8.44 4.44 -10.78
CA GLY A 522 8.01 3.14 -10.30
C GLY A 522 7.32 2.25 -11.34
N ARG A 523 7.17 2.69 -12.60
CA ARG A 523 6.57 1.90 -13.68
C ARG A 523 7.29 0.56 -13.88
N VAL A 524 6.52 -0.52 -13.99
CA VAL A 524 6.99 -1.88 -14.22
C VAL A 524 6.69 -2.31 -15.66
N PHE A 525 7.63 -3.02 -16.26
CA PHE A 525 7.64 -3.46 -17.65
C PHE A 525 8.01 -4.95 -17.74
N ASP A 526 7.55 -5.63 -18.78
CA ASP A 526 7.85 -7.03 -19.05
C ASP A 526 9.24 -7.20 -19.69
N PHE A 527 10.00 -8.23 -19.28
CA PHE A 527 11.31 -8.55 -19.84
C PHE A 527 11.31 -8.90 -21.33
N GLY A 528 10.19 -9.35 -21.86
CA GLY A 528 9.98 -9.63 -23.28
C GLY A 528 9.97 -8.39 -24.18
N ARG A 529 10.02 -7.17 -23.62
CA ARG A 529 9.86 -5.94 -24.37
C ARG A 529 11.02 -4.98 -24.17
N GLY A 530 11.37 -4.29 -25.26
CA GLY A 530 12.29 -3.17 -25.28
C GLY A 530 13.78 -3.53 -25.16
N ASN A 531 14.59 -2.55 -25.54
CA ASN A 531 16.04 -2.57 -25.42
C ASN A 531 16.52 -2.74 -23.96
N VAL A 532 15.78 -2.17 -23.00
CA VAL A 532 16.04 -2.37 -21.56
C VAL A 532 15.85 -3.84 -21.21
N GLY A 533 14.72 -4.47 -21.58
CA GLY A 533 14.47 -5.88 -21.32
C GLY A 533 15.54 -6.80 -21.94
N PHE A 534 15.96 -6.50 -23.17
CA PHE A 534 17.07 -7.19 -23.83
C PHE A 534 18.40 -7.05 -23.06
N SER A 535 18.74 -5.84 -22.64
CA SER A 535 20.00 -5.57 -21.92
C SER A 535 20.02 -6.27 -20.56
N ILE A 536 18.85 -6.42 -19.93
CA ILE A 536 18.73 -7.17 -18.68
C ILE A 536 19.01 -8.66 -18.90
N LYS A 537 18.43 -9.25 -19.94
CA LYS A 537 18.62 -10.69 -20.27
C LYS A 537 20.05 -10.99 -20.70
N SER A 538 20.60 -10.18 -21.60
CA SER A 538 21.92 -10.41 -22.19
C SER A 538 23.08 -9.96 -21.30
N GLY A 539 22.82 -9.06 -20.34
CA GLY A 539 23.87 -8.41 -19.54
C GLY A 539 24.81 -7.55 -20.39
N LEU A 540 24.42 -7.20 -21.62
CA LEU A 540 25.24 -6.42 -22.55
C LEU A 540 24.72 -4.98 -22.68
N PRO A 541 25.63 -3.99 -22.82
CA PRO A 541 25.23 -2.66 -23.23
C PRO A 541 24.66 -2.68 -24.66
N THR A 542 23.67 -1.84 -24.94
CA THR A 542 23.18 -1.64 -26.31
C THR A 542 23.20 -0.17 -26.67
N LEU A 543 23.72 0.14 -27.85
CA LEU A 543 23.67 1.46 -28.46
C LEU A 543 22.93 1.32 -29.79
N VAL A 544 21.88 2.10 -29.98
CA VAL A 544 21.11 2.14 -31.22
C VAL A 544 21.05 3.58 -31.70
N THR A 545 21.41 3.82 -32.95
CA THR A 545 21.31 5.11 -33.63
C THR A 545 20.47 4.93 -34.90
N ARG A 546 19.54 5.85 -35.16
CA ARG A 546 18.72 5.86 -36.37
C ARG A 546 19.50 6.47 -37.53
N GLU A 547 20.56 5.80 -37.97
CA GLU A 547 21.32 6.19 -39.17
C GLU A 547 20.66 5.67 -40.46
N ASN A 548 20.09 4.46 -40.42
CA ASN A 548 19.33 3.83 -41.49
C ASN A 548 17.93 3.44 -40.99
N GLU A 549 16.89 3.93 -41.66
CA GLU A 549 15.50 3.74 -41.25
C GLU A 549 15.05 2.28 -41.32
N SER A 550 15.45 1.54 -42.36
CA SER A 550 15.09 0.11 -42.50
C SER A 550 15.71 -0.74 -41.40
N GLU A 551 16.98 -0.46 -41.09
CA GLU A 551 17.70 -1.16 -40.02
C GLU A 551 17.11 -0.83 -38.64
N PHE A 552 16.77 0.43 -38.42
CA PHE A 552 16.16 0.87 -37.18
C PHE A 552 14.79 0.19 -36.95
N GLU A 553 13.93 0.11 -37.97
CA GLU A 553 12.63 -0.57 -37.88
C GLU A 553 12.75 -2.07 -37.59
N GLU A 554 13.71 -2.76 -38.18
CA GLU A 554 13.98 -4.16 -37.87
C GLU A 554 14.43 -4.35 -36.41
N ILE A 555 15.27 -3.44 -35.89
CA ILE A 555 15.67 -3.43 -34.47
C ILE A 555 14.46 -3.17 -33.56
N LEU A 556 13.58 -2.22 -33.92
CA LEU A 556 12.36 -1.95 -33.17
C LEU A 556 11.42 -3.15 -33.15
N ASN A 557 11.26 -3.83 -34.29
CA ASN A 557 10.48 -5.07 -34.38
C ASN A 557 11.09 -6.18 -33.52
N TYR A 558 12.41 -6.35 -33.56
CA TYR A 558 13.12 -7.34 -32.74
C TYR A 558 12.91 -7.10 -31.24
N PHE A 559 12.94 -5.85 -30.79
CA PHE A 559 12.67 -5.49 -29.40
C PHE A 559 11.18 -5.37 -29.06
N ASN A 560 10.28 -5.61 -30.01
CA ASN A 560 8.84 -5.42 -29.85
C ASN A 560 8.49 -3.99 -29.37
N LEU A 561 9.14 -2.98 -29.96
CA LEU A 561 9.05 -1.55 -29.63
C LEU A 561 8.14 -0.74 -30.58
N THR A 562 7.57 -1.37 -31.61
CA THR A 562 6.84 -0.69 -32.70
C THR A 562 5.55 0.02 -32.26
N GLU A 563 4.96 -0.36 -31.13
CA GLU A 563 3.74 0.27 -30.59
C GLU A 563 4.02 1.33 -29.50
N GLU A 564 5.20 1.35 -28.88
CA GLU A 564 5.47 2.12 -27.65
C GLU A 564 6.38 3.35 -27.85
N ILE A 565 7.23 3.33 -28.88
CA ILE A 565 7.95 4.54 -29.27
C ILE A 565 6.95 5.39 -30.05
N ASP A 566 6.42 6.43 -29.38
CA ASP A 566 5.69 7.51 -30.05
C ASP A 566 6.55 7.96 -31.24
N ASN A 567 6.09 7.65 -32.47
CA ASN A 567 6.89 7.41 -33.69
C ASN A 567 7.79 8.58 -34.17
N ASN A 568 7.95 9.66 -33.39
CA ASN A 568 8.60 10.90 -33.79
C ASN A 568 9.67 11.47 -32.84
N HIS A 569 10.01 10.83 -31.71
CA HIS A 569 10.84 11.50 -30.69
C HIS A 569 12.25 10.93 -30.45
N ALA A 570 12.42 9.64 -30.16
CA ALA A 570 13.75 9.08 -29.92
C ALA A 570 14.43 8.69 -31.24
N LYS A 571 15.64 9.21 -31.50
CA LYS A 571 16.46 8.86 -32.68
C LYS A 571 17.72 8.08 -32.31
N SER A 572 18.11 8.07 -31.05
CA SER A 572 19.15 7.18 -30.55
C SER A 572 18.92 6.84 -29.09
N PHE A 573 19.42 5.70 -28.65
CA PHE A 573 19.38 5.30 -27.25
C PHE A 573 20.54 4.39 -26.85
N LEU A 574 20.93 4.49 -25.58
CA LEU A 574 21.96 3.70 -24.92
C LEU A 574 21.36 3.02 -23.69
N THR A 575 21.61 1.73 -23.55
CA THR A 575 21.47 1.01 -22.27
C THR A 575 22.84 0.57 -21.78
N LEU A 576 23.08 0.77 -20.49
CA LEU A 576 24.29 0.31 -19.83
C LEU A 576 23.89 -0.51 -18.60
N PRO A 577 23.97 -1.86 -18.67
CA PRO A 577 23.70 -2.70 -17.53
C PRO A 577 24.82 -2.59 -16.50
N ILE A 578 24.41 -2.57 -15.23
CA ILE A 578 25.25 -2.68 -14.05
C ILE A 578 24.90 -4.00 -13.38
N LEU A 579 25.86 -4.92 -13.41
CA LEU A 579 25.72 -6.28 -12.94
C LEU A 579 26.06 -6.37 -11.46
N ALA A 580 25.59 -7.43 -10.82
CA ALA A 580 25.99 -7.81 -9.47
C ALA A 580 26.26 -9.32 -9.40
N PRO A 581 27.18 -9.75 -8.52
CA PRO A 581 27.37 -11.17 -8.20
C PRO A 581 26.09 -11.75 -7.60
N ILE A 582 25.82 -13.03 -7.87
CA ILE A 582 24.75 -13.78 -7.22
C ILE A 582 25.36 -14.42 -5.94
N PRO A 583 24.96 -14.00 -4.72
CA PRO A 583 25.50 -14.47 -3.44
C PRO A 583 25.50 -16.00 -3.31
N GLU A 584 24.43 -16.65 -3.78
CA GLU A 584 24.26 -18.11 -3.73
C GLU A 584 25.33 -18.85 -4.54
N THR A 585 25.94 -18.16 -5.51
CA THR A 585 26.97 -18.72 -6.40
C THR A 585 28.38 -18.31 -5.99
N LYS A 586 28.55 -17.66 -4.83
CA LYS A 586 29.84 -17.10 -4.38
C LYS A 586 30.48 -16.20 -5.44
N GLY A 587 29.66 -15.48 -6.22
CA GLY A 587 30.10 -14.59 -7.29
C GLY A 587 30.49 -15.27 -8.60
N GLU A 588 30.34 -16.59 -8.75
CA GLU A 588 30.59 -17.29 -10.03
C GLU A 588 29.62 -16.87 -11.14
N LYS A 589 28.41 -16.46 -10.75
CA LYS A 589 27.39 -15.97 -11.67
C LYS A 589 27.08 -14.50 -11.41
N LEU A 590 26.72 -13.82 -12.50
CA LEU A 590 26.33 -12.42 -12.52
C LEU A 590 24.85 -12.30 -12.93
N CYS A 591 24.22 -11.25 -12.44
CA CYS A 591 22.87 -10.85 -12.79
C CYS A 591 22.83 -9.36 -13.13
N THR A 592 21.83 -8.92 -13.87
CA THR A 592 21.62 -7.48 -14.06
C THR A 592 20.90 -6.89 -12.85
N ASN A 593 21.52 -5.92 -12.17
CA ASN A 593 20.97 -5.27 -10.99
C ASN A 593 20.31 -3.94 -11.34
N LEU A 594 21.03 -3.09 -12.09
CA LEU A 594 20.54 -1.82 -12.62
C LEU A 594 20.77 -1.70 -14.12
N ILE A 595 19.95 -0.88 -14.77
CA ILE A 595 20.20 -0.39 -16.13
C ILE A 595 20.09 1.12 -16.16
N LEU A 596 21.16 1.78 -16.59
CA LEU A 596 21.10 3.16 -17.06
C LEU A 596 20.53 3.14 -18.48
N PHE A 597 19.42 3.85 -18.67
CA PHE A 597 18.81 4.07 -19.97
C PHE A 597 18.93 5.56 -20.32
N ILE A 598 19.46 5.86 -21.50
CA ILE A 598 19.55 7.20 -22.07
C ILE A 598 18.93 7.14 -23.45
N GLU A 599 18.05 8.08 -23.77
CA GLU A 599 17.55 8.28 -25.13
C GLU A 599 17.69 9.74 -25.54
N ALA A 600 17.97 9.96 -26.81
CA ALA A 600 18.16 11.28 -27.38
C ALA A 600 17.31 11.47 -28.63
N TYR A 601 16.99 12.74 -28.89
CA TYR A 601 16.12 13.14 -30.00
C TYR A 601 16.89 13.26 -31.33
N TYR A 602 18.17 12.94 -31.30
CA TYR A 602 19.14 13.11 -32.37
C TYR A 602 19.90 11.81 -32.57
N ALA A 603 20.05 11.37 -33.82
CA ALA A 603 20.69 10.10 -34.17
C ALA A 603 22.19 10.13 -33.85
N ASP A 604 22.80 11.31 -34.00
CA ASP A 604 24.22 11.58 -33.80
C ASP A 604 24.58 11.92 -32.36
N PHE A 605 23.65 11.86 -31.39
CA PHE A 605 23.94 12.21 -30.00
C PHE A 605 25.19 11.50 -29.49
N PHE A 606 25.23 10.17 -29.55
CA PHE A 606 26.37 9.39 -29.02
C PHE A 606 27.61 9.40 -29.91
N THR A 607 27.52 9.95 -31.13
CA THR A 607 28.60 9.96 -32.13
C THR A 607 29.14 11.36 -32.40
N TYR A 608 28.45 12.41 -31.93
CA TYR A 608 28.84 13.81 -32.07
C TYR A 608 30.20 14.10 -31.43
N ASP A 609 30.43 13.56 -30.23
CA ASP A 609 31.73 13.54 -29.56
C ASP A 609 32.06 12.10 -29.14
N PRO A 610 33.08 11.47 -29.75
CA PRO A 610 33.48 10.09 -29.43
C PRO A 610 33.79 9.85 -27.95
N SER A 611 34.15 10.90 -27.20
CA SER A 611 34.47 10.82 -25.77
C SER A 611 33.23 10.72 -24.87
N VAL A 612 32.04 11.03 -25.37
CA VAL A 612 30.81 11.02 -24.56
C VAL A 612 30.54 9.63 -24.00
N ILE A 613 30.72 8.58 -24.81
CA ILE A 613 30.45 7.22 -24.37
C ILE A 613 31.44 6.83 -23.25
N ASP A 614 32.72 7.14 -23.43
CA ASP A 614 33.74 6.92 -22.40
C ASP A 614 33.45 7.74 -21.13
N TYR A 615 32.91 8.94 -21.28
CA TYR A 615 32.48 9.80 -20.18
C TYR A 615 31.30 9.21 -19.40
N ILE A 616 30.22 8.79 -20.09
CA ILE A 616 29.07 8.12 -19.48
C ILE A 616 29.53 6.88 -18.71
N TYR A 617 30.40 6.09 -19.34
CA TYR A 617 30.95 4.88 -18.74
C TYR A 617 31.74 5.18 -17.47
N SER A 618 32.70 6.10 -17.53
CA SER A 618 33.52 6.50 -16.40
C SER A 618 32.67 7.07 -15.26
N PHE A 619 31.69 7.91 -15.58
CA PHE A 619 30.80 8.51 -14.59
C PHE A 619 29.95 7.45 -13.88
N THR A 620 29.40 6.50 -14.65
CA THR A 620 28.63 5.38 -14.09
C THR A 620 29.51 4.46 -13.26
N ASN A 621 30.75 4.20 -13.69
CA ASN A 621 31.71 3.39 -12.94
C ASN A 621 32.08 4.04 -11.58
N SER A 622 32.24 5.36 -11.55
CA SER A 622 32.44 6.08 -10.27
C SER A 622 31.24 5.95 -9.34
N PHE A 623 30.01 5.98 -9.87
CA PHE A 623 28.81 5.72 -9.07
C PHE A 623 28.81 4.30 -8.48
N VAL A 624 29.16 3.29 -9.29
CA VAL A 624 29.27 1.89 -8.83
C VAL A 624 30.27 1.77 -7.68
N TYR A 625 31.48 2.28 -7.89
CA TYR A 625 32.54 2.28 -6.88
C TYR A 625 32.11 2.95 -5.56
N HIS A 626 31.43 4.10 -5.63
CA HIS A 626 30.96 4.78 -4.43
C HIS A 626 29.89 4.00 -3.67
N ILE A 627 28.98 3.32 -4.36
CA ILE A 627 27.97 2.49 -3.70
C ILE A 627 28.63 1.29 -3.01
N ASP A 628 29.57 0.61 -3.66
CA ASP A 628 30.32 -0.49 -3.05
C ASP A 628 31.10 -0.03 -1.81
N ALA A 629 31.79 1.10 -1.89
CA ALA A 629 32.51 1.67 -0.75
C ALA A 629 31.57 2.01 0.42
N GLU A 630 30.36 2.51 0.16
CA GLU A 630 29.39 2.82 1.21
C GLU A 630 28.75 1.57 1.83
N VAL A 631 28.66 0.45 1.07
CA VAL A 631 28.31 -0.87 1.62
C VAL A 631 29.41 -1.40 2.52
N GLU A 632 30.67 -1.38 2.08
CA GLU A 632 31.82 -1.83 2.89
C GLU A 632 31.92 -1.06 4.21
N ASN A 633 31.61 0.23 4.18
CA ASN A 633 31.60 1.11 5.35
C ASN A 633 30.33 0.96 6.22
N ASN A 634 29.44 0.01 5.92
CA ASN A 634 28.17 -0.22 6.62
C ASN A 634 27.25 1.02 6.69
N ARG A 635 27.27 1.88 5.67
CA ARG A 635 26.38 3.07 5.59
C ARG A 635 25.18 2.83 4.70
N ILE A 636 25.32 1.94 3.74
CA ILE A 636 24.26 1.40 2.89
C ILE A 636 24.05 -0.06 3.30
N HIS A 637 22.84 -0.39 3.75
CA HIS A 637 22.44 -1.77 4.05
C HIS A 637 21.49 -2.29 2.98
N MET A 638 21.67 -3.54 2.57
CA MET A 638 20.80 -4.23 1.61
C MET A 638 19.97 -5.31 2.33
N SER A 639 18.74 -5.53 1.85
CA SER A 639 17.95 -6.67 2.29
C SER A 639 18.39 -7.94 1.59
N GLU A 640 18.97 -8.90 2.31
CA GLU A 640 19.36 -10.23 1.78
C GLU A 640 18.16 -11.06 1.30
N THR A 641 16.95 -10.76 1.77
CA THR A 641 15.79 -11.64 1.65
C THR A 641 14.97 -11.49 0.36
N ASN A 642 15.26 -10.52 -0.50
CA ASN A 642 14.42 -10.17 -1.67
C ASN A 642 15.26 -9.95 -2.93
N ILE A 643 16.28 -10.79 -3.12
CA ILE A 643 17.16 -10.60 -4.27
C ILE A 643 16.68 -11.45 -5.44
N ASN A 644 16.01 -10.76 -6.34
CA ASN A 644 15.46 -11.33 -7.55
C ASN A 644 16.49 -11.15 -8.64
N TYR A 645 17.25 -12.20 -8.90
CA TYR A 645 18.27 -12.20 -9.93
C TYR A 645 17.69 -12.73 -11.23
N LEU A 646 17.89 -12.02 -12.34
CA LEU A 646 17.84 -12.64 -13.66
C LEU A 646 19.27 -13.03 -14.03
N GLU A 647 19.56 -14.33 -14.02
CA GLU A 647 20.83 -14.86 -14.53
C GLU A 647 20.96 -14.45 -16.00
N ILE A 648 22.16 -13.98 -16.37
CA ILE A 648 22.44 -13.55 -17.73
C ILE A 648 22.35 -14.76 -18.68
N ASP A 649 21.55 -14.61 -19.73
CA ASP A 649 21.43 -15.58 -20.80
C ASP A 649 22.66 -15.47 -21.72
N ARG A 650 23.62 -16.39 -21.52
CA ARG A 650 24.85 -16.45 -22.32
C ARG A 650 24.58 -16.85 -23.76
N GLU A 651 23.58 -17.70 -24.03
CA GLU A 651 23.22 -18.09 -25.39
C GLU A 651 22.66 -16.90 -26.15
N LEU A 652 21.80 -16.09 -25.52
CA LEU A 652 21.32 -14.84 -26.10
C LEU A 652 22.47 -13.84 -26.35
N SER A 653 23.43 -13.76 -25.42
CA SER A 653 24.64 -12.93 -25.57
C SER A 653 25.47 -13.35 -26.79
N ASP A 654 25.65 -14.65 -26.97
CA ASP A 654 26.48 -15.20 -28.04
C ASP A 654 25.75 -15.16 -29.40
N LEU A 655 24.44 -15.48 -29.42
CA LEU A 655 23.58 -15.33 -30.60
C LEU A 655 23.59 -13.88 -31.11
N PHE A 656 23.60 -12.89 -30.22
CA PHE A 656 23.67 -11.48 -30.61
C PHE A 656 25.04 -11.11 -31.16
N LYS A 657 26.14 -11.67 -30.62
CA LYS A 657 27.48 -11.48 -31.19
C LYS A 657 27.60 -12.12 -32.58
N GLU A 658 26.98 -13.28 -32.80
CA GLU A 658 27.09 -14.06 -34.03
C GLU A 658 26.18 -13.58 -35.17
N ASN A 659 24.97 -13.10 -34.87
CA ASN A 659 23.97 -12.70 -35.87
C ASN A 659 23.99 -11.21 -36.22
N THR A 660 25.04 -10.47 -35.88
CA THR A 660 25.13 -9.04 -36.20
C THR A 660 25.61 -8.79 -37.63
N CYS A 661 24.69 -8.96 -38.59
CA CYS A 661 24.70 -8.23 -39.86
C CYS A 661 24.50 -6.71 -39.67
N TRP A 662 24.12 -6.27 -38.48
CA TRP A 662 24.18 -4.91 -37.96
C TRP A 662 25.65 -4.50 -37.79
N LYS A 663 26.11 -3.40 -38.39
CA LYS A 663 27.49 -2.92 -38.19
C LYS A 663 27.76 -2.64 -36.71
N THR A 664 28.34 -3.62 -36.01
CA THR A 664 28.79 -3.52 -34.61
C THR A 664 30.04 -2.66 -34.44
N ASP A 665 30.46 -1.92 -35.48
CA ASP A 665 31.49 -0.87 -35.37
C ASP A 665 31.13 0.20 -34.32
N PHE A 666 29.85 0.27 -33.91
CA PHE A 666 29.33 1.24 -32.94
C PHE A 666 29.20 0.77 -31.49
N LEU A 667 29.32 -0.53 -31.17
CA LEU A 667 29.67 -0.88 -29.79
C LEU A 667 31.16 -0.60 -29.68
N PRO A 668 31.62 0.38 -28.88
CA PRO A 668 33.04 0.46 -28.61
C PRO A 668 33.40 -0.92 -28.08
N LYS A 669 34.34 -1.62 -28.73
CA LYS A 669 34.88 -2.91 -28.26
C LYS A 669 35.33 -2.88 -26.78
N LYS A 670 35.35 -1.69 -26.19
CA LYS A 670 35.69 -1.33 -24.81
C LYS A 670 34.51 -1.32 -23.82
N LEU A 671 33.25 -1.19 -24.24
CA LEU A 671 32.13 -1.14 -23.29
C LEU A 671 31.84 -2.54 -22.73
N LYS A 672 32.41 -2.82 -21.56
CA LYS A 672 32.06 -3.98 -20.75
C LYS A 672 30.92 -3.62 -19.81
N PRO A 673 30.05 -4.56 -19.42
CA PRO A 673 29.14 -4.29 -18.32
C PRO A 673 29.91 -3.83 -17.07
N LEU A 674 29.32 -2.89 -16.33
CA LEU A 674 29.84 -2.51 -15.02
C LEU A 674 29.42 -3.56 -14.00
N ILE A 675 30.22 -3.77 -12.96
CA ILE A 675 29.98 -4.82 -11.96
C ILE A 675 30.11 -4.19 -10.58
N PHE A 676 29.10 -4.38 -9.74
CA PHE A 676 29.22 -4.15 -8.30
C PHE A 676 30.03 -5.27 -7.67
N ASP A 677 31.01 -4.94 -6.84
CA ASP A 677 31.82 -5.94 -6.14
C ASP A 677 31.13 -6.42 -4.86
N ASN A 678 30.50 -5.51 -4.12
CA ASN A 678 29.93 -5.77 -2.80
C ASN A 678 28.43 -5.51 -2.73
N PHE A 679 27.82 -5.02 -3.80
CA PHE A 679 26.42 -4.61 -3.84
C PHE A 679 25.55 -5.55 -4.69
N TYR A 680 24.53 -6.15 -4.08
CA TYR A 680 23.75 -7.24 -4.66
C TYR A 680 22.36 -6.84 -5.17
N SER A 681 21.73 -5.78 -4.64
CA SER A 681 20.34 -5.46 -5.01
C SER A 681 19.88 -4.04 -4.72
N PHE A 682 19.32 -3.37 -5.74
CA PHE A 682 18.57 -2.12 -5.58
C PHE A 682 17.11 -2.32 -5.15
N ASN A 683 16.66 -3.54 -4.81
CA ASN A 683 15.26 -3.79 -4.42
C ASN A 683 14.91 -3.13 -3.09
N THR A 684 15.78 -3.27 -2.09
CA THR A 684 15.59 -2.69 -0.76
C THR A 684 16.94 -2.25 -0.20
N ILE A 685 17.20 -0.95 -0.29
CA ILE A 685 18.34 -0.28 0.38
C ILE A 685 17.81 0.52 1.57
N TYR A 686 18.57 0.49 2.66
CA TYR A 686 18.43 1.37 3.81
C TYR A 686 19.71 2.15 4.05
N THR A 687 19.60 3.44 4.32
CA THR A 687 20.71 4.30 4.73
C THR A 687 20.62 4.64 6.21
N ASP A 688 21.75 4.75 6.89
CA ASP A 688 21.77 5.36 8.22
C ASP A 688 21.39 6.85 8.10
N ARG A 689 20.33 7.26 8.82
CA ARG A 689 19.67 8.58 8.67
C ARG A 689 20.59 9.80 8.86
N ASN A 690 21.81 9.62 9.36
CA ASN A 690 22.78 10.69 9.57
C ASN A 690 23.76 10.89 8.40
N THR A 691 23.66 10.10 7.34
CA THR A 691 24.65 10.02 6.25
C THR A 691 24.03 10.33 4.89
N LEU A 692 23.47 11.52 4.71
CA LEU A 692 23.17 12.06 3.37
C LEU A 692 24.44 12.70 2.79
N LEU A 693 25.38 11.85 2.36
CA LEU A 693 26.74 12.21 1.89
C LEU A 693 26.88 12.35 0.36
N PHE A 694 25.78 12.56 -0.37
CA PHE A 694 25.85 12.83 -1.82
C PHE A 694 25.66 14.32 -2.19
N LYS A 695 25.52 15.21 -1.20
CA LYS A 695 25.50 16.67 -1.39
C LYS A 695 26.88 17.20 -1.75
#